data_AF-A0A6G2CBL8-F1
#
_entry.id   AF-A0A6G2CBL8-F1
#
_cell.length_a   1.000
_cell.length_b   1.000
_cell.length_c   1.000
_cell.angle_alpha   90.00
_cell.angle_beta   90.00
_cell.angle_gamma   90.00
#
_symmetry.space_group_name_H-M   'P 1'
#
loop_
_entity.id
_entity.type
_entity.pdbx_description
1 polymer ?
#
loop_
_entity_poly.entity_id
_entity_poly.type
_entity_poly.pdbx_seq_one_letter_code
_entity_poly.pdbx_strand_id
1 'polypeptide(L)'
;MKLTKKHLSYYSFAFMTASLLLTQKSDVLASNIYFSEDFESNYDQWEIQRGSFNIILDETNTIGHTSTNSEGRIMRGDLSWTDYSISADMKVLDFNGSNRAFLCGRYTDGNNFYGVSLSSKNGLELRKKVNGASSVIAQVSTEIQQNTWYNVTLEMQGSILKVYLNGKLMIEATDDSLTAGAVGLVASKVQVNYDNILVTDVDNTVTPDSTPNPDPCPMPQPTPEPEPTKDPTPEVKPEASQSKYSVAGFAEGVTGGGELDETSPYYIKVTNAKELGEALTKKALTKVIEIMNDIDLGWNVIGSSAQVAPFTPHNTALTHPILKETGVSKIMIDGFDGLTIFSKNGAKLTHGALIFKRSNNIVIRNIEFDELWEWDESTKGKYDKNDWDYITLEQSSNIWIDHCTFGKAYDGVVDSKKGTTGLTISYSKFLPGRGEFYEAMFKAMEANQSAYPMYQFLRSQNLSQETIIAVAAPQKKTHLIGATEMANDNKDLEITMHHNYYLDSQDRLPRLRGGNAHVYNIVMDSQNAYKASTLIPSSVAKAITNKGYSFNVTSNGAISTEGGAVLVENSAILGIKYPLRNNQKNASNSSYTGKILALDTIYEYKNISYRGNSTDPNSPLSPEPATSLKFSWNGFNELPYNYTLDDTQNLLSTLKETVGSGIIDLNWMKTIY
;
A
#
# COMPACT_ATOMS: atom_id res chain seq x y z
N MET A 1 29.03 3.77 77.75
CA MET A 1 30.47 3.87 78.08
C MET A 1 31.26 3.28 76.91
N LYS A 2 32.12 4.08 76.24
CA LYS A 2 33.22 3.71 75.28
C LYS A 2 32.87 2.76 74.09
N LEU A 3 32.99 3.21 72.83
CA LEU A 3 34.22 3.27 71.98
C LEU A 3 34.76 1.87 71.64
N THR A 4 35.05 1.49 70.39
CA THR A 4 35.96 2.12 69.39
C THR A 4 35.58 1.75 67.93
N LYS A 5 35.64 2.66 66.92
CA LYS A 5 36.80 3.05 66.04
C LYS A 5 37.43 1.88 65.27
N LYS A 6 37.90 1.97 64.01
CA LYS A 6 38.02 2.97 62.90
C LYS A 6 38.36 2.13 61.62
N HIS A 7 38.32 2.55 60.35
CA HIS A 7 38.80 3.76 59.63
C HIS A 7 37.92 3.97 58.36
N LEU A 8 37.54 5.16 57.88
CA LEU A 8 38.23 6.44 57.52
C LEU A 8 39.00 6.46 56.18
N SER A 9 38.37 7.03 55.14
CA SER A 9 38.89 8.02 54.16
C SER A 9 37.77 8.29 53.12
N TYR A 10 36.98 9.37 53.18
CA TYR A 10 37.24 10.73 52.62
C TYR A 10 37.33 10.70 51.08
N TYR A 11 36.71 11.55 50.23
CA TYR A 11 35.80 12.72 50.32
C TYR A 11 35.35 13.05 48.84
N SER A 12 34.38 13.90 48.44
CA SER A 12 33.30 14.70 49.08
C SER A 12 32.38 15.32 47.98
N PHE A 13 31.11 15.69 48.31
CA PHE A 13 30.22 16.61 47.56
C PHE A 13 29.76 16.16 46.14
N ALA A 14 28.66 16.62 45.53
CA ALA A 14 27.45 17.35 45.99
C ALA A 14 26.29 17.09 44.99
N PHE A 15 25.06 17.49 45.33
CA PHE A 15 23.95 17.51 44.37
C PHE A 15 24.24 18.51 43.23
N MET A 16 24.12 18.05 41.98
CA MET A 16 23.97 18.93 40.83
C MET A 16 23.00 18.30 39.84
N THR A 17 21.92 19.02 39.55
CA THR A 17 20.96 18.65 38.50
C THR A 17 21.55 18.95 37.13
N ALA A 18 21.69 17.93 36.29
CA ALA A 18 21.90 18.04 34.85
C ALA A 18 21.09 16.91 34.20
N SER A 19 19.96 17.21 33.57
CA SER A 19 19.83 17.75 32.20
C SER A 19 19.64 16.62 31.19
N LEU A 20 18.48 16.69 30.56
CA LEU A 20 17.98 15.80 29.53
C LEU A 20 18.97 15.73 28.35
N LEU A 21 19.61 14.58 28.13
CA LEU A 21 20.34 14.31 26.90
C LEU A 21 19.33 14.01 25.79
N LEU A 22 18.92 15.05 25.06
CA LEU A 22 18.45 14.85 23.69
C LEU A 22 19.66 14.39 22.86
N THR A 23 19.69 13.12 22.48
CA THR A 23 20.35 12.75 21.22
C THR A 23 19.54 13.39 20.10
N GLN A 24 20.13 14.39 19.43
CA GLN A 24 19.52 14.97 18.23
C GLN A 24 19.21 13.86 17.23
N LYS A 25 17.90 13.70 16.99
CA LYS A 25 17.41 13.08 15.77
C LYS A 25 17.85 14.00 14.63
N SER A 26 18.70 13.50 13.75
CA SER A 26 18.95 14.16 12.47
C SER A 26 17.69 13.98 11.64
N ASP A 27 16.75 14.91 11.79
CA ASP A 27 15.62 15.03 10.87
C ASP A 27 16.20 15.45 9.52
N VAL A 28 16.40 14.45 8.65
CA VAL A 28 16.51 14.70 7.20
C VAL A 28 15.10 15.09 6.78
N LEU A 29 14.91 16.37 6.49
CA LEU A 29 13.62 16.85 6.01
C LEU A 29 13.40 16.29 4.61
N ALA A 30 12.14 16.03 4.26
CA ALA A 30 11.81 15.64 2.90
C ALA A 30 12.01 16.87 2.00
N SER A 31 12.87 16.74 0.98
CA SER A 31 13.03 17.76 -0.05
C SER A 31 11.67 18.06 -0.69
N ASN A 32 11.18 19.29 -0.56
CA ASN A 32 9.88 19.68 -1.12
C ASN A 32 9.89 19.50 -2.64
N ILE A 33 8.95 18.73 -3.19
CA ILE A 33 8.81 18.62 -4.65
C ILE A 33 8.16 19.91 -5.15
N TYR A 34 8.81 20.62 -6.05
CA TYR A 34 8.25 21.81 -6.72
C TYR A 34 7.29 21.38 -7.84
N PHE A 35 7.69 20.41 -8.66
CA PHE A 35 6.80 19.64 -9.54
C PHE A 35 7.49 18.37 -10.06
N SER A 36 6.69 17.47 -10.64
CA SER A 36 7.14 16.42 -11.55
C SER A 36 6.35 16.45 -12.86
N GLU A 37 6.91 15.82 -13.90
CA GLU A 37 6.31 15.69 -15.23
C GLU A 37 6.82 14.41 -15.90
N ASP A 38 5.90 13.48 -16.15
CA ASP A 38 6.12 12.24 -16.92
C ASP A 38 5.65 12.36 -18.37
N PHE A 39 5.00 13.47 -18.74
CA PHE A 39 4.41 13.70 -20.06
C PHE A 39 3.35 12.65 -20.50
N GLU A 40 2.86 11.81 -19.60
CA GLU A 40 1.80 10.81 -19.85
C GLU A 40 0.40 11.42 -19.99
N SER A 41 0.28 12.73 -19.74
CA SER A 41 -0.94 13.50 -19.96
C SER A 41 -0.78 14.48 -21.14
N ASN A 42 -0.71 15.78 -20.86
CA ASN A 42 -0.32 16.80 -21.82
C ASN A 42 0.84 17.61 -21.24
N TYR A 43 1.42 18.50 -22.04
CA TYR A 43 2.51 19.39 -21.59
C TYR A 43 2.06 20.86 -21.53
N ASP A 44 0.76 21.13 -21.36
CA ASP A 44 0.17 22.48 -21.41
C ASP A 44 0.73 23.42 -20.31
N GLN A 45 1.38 22.86 -19.29
CA GLN A 45 2.06 23.59 -18.22
C GLN A 45 3.49 24.04 -18.60
N TRP A 46 3.98 23.69 -19.79
CA TRP A 46 5.28 24.13 -20.33
C TRP A 46 5.11 25.20 -21.40
N GLU A 47 5.85 26.30 -21.26
CA GLU A 47 5.87 27.38 -22.24
C GLU A 47 6.87 27.07 -23.37
N ILE A 48 6.38 27.06 -24.63
CA ILE A 48 7.24 26.91 -25.80
C ILE A 48 7.96 28.23 -26.12
N GLN A 49 9.23 28.29 -25.70
CA GLN A 49 10.12 29.43 -25.91
C GLN A 49 10.77 29.46 -27.31
N ARG A 50 10.94 28.31 -27.97
CA ARG A 50 11.45 28.23 -29.36
C ARG A 50 11.20 26.85 -29.98
N GLY A 51 10.91 26.83 -31.29
CA GLY A 51 10.81 25.60 -32.07
C GLY A 51 9.54 24.83 -31.74
N SER A 52 9.60 23.51 -31.84
CA SER A 52 8.50 22.61 -31.49
C SER A 52 8.99 21.47 -30.61
N PHE A 53 8.17 21.10 -29.63
CA PHE A 53 8.24 19.83 -28.95
C PHE A 53 6.90 19.13 -29.17
N ASN A 54 6.89 17.81 -29.14
CA ASN A 54 5.68 17.00 -29.28
C ASN A 54 5.75 15.86 -28.27
N ILE A 55 4.60 15.31 -27.89
CA ILE A 55 4.55 14.01 -27.25
C ILE A 55 4.98 12.95 -28.27
N ILE A 56 5.91 12.07 -27.88
CA ILE A 56 6.44 10.96 -28.67
C ILE A 56 6.32 9.69 -27.84
N LEU A 57 5.49 8.76 -28.31
CA LEU A 57 5.39 7.43 -27.74
C LEU A 57 6.68 6.63 -28.02
N ASP A 58 7.33 6.20 -26.96
CA ASP A 58 8.68 5.63 -26.93
C ASP A 58 8.81 4.71 -25.70
N GLU A 59 8.02 3.63 -25.71
CA GLU A 59 7.62 2.80 -24.55
C GLU A 59 6.63 3.55 -23.63
N THR A 60 6.99 4.76 -23.18
CA THR A 60 6.16 5.76 -22.48
C THR A 60 5.87 6.97 -23.38
N ASN A 61 4.96 7.87 -23.00
CA ASN A 61 4.80 9.17 -23.66
C ASN A 61 5.90 10.14 -23.20
N THR A 62 6.84 10.45 -24.07
CA THR A 62 7.97 11.34 -23.76
C THR A 62 7.75 12.71 -24.42
N ILE A 63 8.40 13.79 -23.94
CA ILE A 63 8.46 15.04 -24.70
C ILE A 63 9.70 15.09 -25.59
N GLY A 64 9.50 15.23 -26.90
CA GLY A 64 10.56 15.09 -27.88
C GLY A 64 10.78 16.33 -28.76
N HIS A 65 12.05 16.69 -28.97
CA HIS A 65 12.47 17.56 -30.09
C HIS A 65 13.02 16.69 -31.22
N THR A 66 12.52 16.88 -32.44
CA THR A 66 12.80 16.00 -33.60
C THR A 66 13.65 16.62 -34.70
N SER A 67 14.24 17.80 -34.48
CA SER A 67 15.01 18.52 -35.52
C SER A 67 16.51 18.59 -35.23
N THR A 68 17.31 18.13 -36.18
CA THR A 68 18.78 18.30 -36.20
C THR A 68 19.24 19.63 -36.83
N ASN A 69 18.32 20.46 -37.31
CA ASN A 69 18.64 21.69 -38.05
C ASN A 69 18.26 22.98 -37.29
N SER A 70 17.37 22.89 -36.30
CA SER A 70 16.87 24.02 -35.50
C SER A 70 17.22 23.87 -34.02
N GLU A 71 16.87 24.88 -33.22
CA GLU A 71 16.94 24.81 -31.76
C GLU A 71 15.51 24.76 -31.20
N GLY A 72 15.24 23.79 -30.33
CA GLY A 72 14.04 23.73 -29.50
C GLY A 72 14.33 24.24 -28.09
N ARG A 73 13.40 25.01 -27.50
CA ARG A 73 13.41 25.39 -26.08
C ARG A 73 12.00 25.40 -25.50
N ILE A 74 11.82 24.76 -24.34
CA ILE A 74 10.63 24.91 -23.48
C ILE A 74 11.05 25.20 -22.05
N MET A 75 10.18 25.83 -21.25
CA MET A 75 10.42 26.10 -19.82
C MET A 75 9.16 25.91 -18.97
N ARG A 76 9.35 25.67 -17.67
CA ARG A 76 8.28 25.56 -16.67
C ARG A 76 8.82 25.97 -15.29
N GLY A 77 7.97 26.50 -14.43
CA GLY A 77 8.33 26.91 -13.05
C GLY A 77 8.51 28.42 -12.87
N ASP A 78 8.93 28.82 -11.66
CA ASP A 78 9.03 30.23 -11.25
C ASP A 78 10.43 30.80 -11.48
N LEU A 79 10.51 32.03 -11.98
CA LEU A 79 11.78 32.74 -12.21
C LEU A 79 12.49 33.15 -10.91
N SER A 80 11.82 33.09 -9.76
CA SER A 80 12.36 33.40 -8.44
C SER A 80 13.04 32.21 -7.73
N TRP A 81 12.93 30.98 -8.26
CA TRP A 81 13.57 29.81 -7.65
C TRP A 81 15.10 29.94 -7.64
N THR A 82 15.69 29.89 -6.45
CA THR A 82 17.13 30.06 -6.22
C THR A 82 17.85 28.73 -6.09
N ASP A 83 17.52 27.96 -5.06
CA ASP A 83 18.21 26.72 -4.70
C ASP A 83 17.25 25.54 -4.92
N TYR A 84 17.62 24.63 -5.81
CA TYR A 84 16.84 23.43 -6.11
C TYR A 84 17.66 22.43 -6.94
N SER A 85 17.13 21.22 -7.05
CA SER A 85 17.59 20.15 -7.93
C SER A 85 16.57 19.94 -9.04
N ILE A 86 17.03 19.73 -10.26
CA ILE A 86 16.21 19.16 -11.35
C ILE A 86 16.86 17.88 -11.86
N SER A 87 16.08 16.80 -11.96
CA SER A 87 16.41 15.61 -12.72
C SER A 87 15.47 15.39 -13.91
N ALA A 88 15.96 14.63 -14.89
CA ALA A 88 15.19 14.14 -16.03
C ALA A 88 15.83 12.87 -16.58
N ASP A 89 15.03 11.96 -17.12
CA ASP A 89 15.53 10.94 -18.02
C ASP A 89 15.65 11.53 -19.43
N MET A 90 16.82 11.33 -20.05
CA MET A 90 17.17 11.90 -21.35
C MET A 90 17.65 10.81 -22.30
N LYS A 91 16.99 10.66 -23.45
CA LYS A 91 17.42 9.77 -24.54
C LYS A 91 17.69 10.57 -25.80
N VAL A 92 18.97 10.66 -26.16
CA VAL A 92 19.37 11.32 -27.40
C VAL A 92 19.25 10.35 -28.58
N LEU A 93 18.45 10.70 -29.57
CA LEU A 93 18.17 9.88 -30.75
C LEU A 93 19.19 10.16 -31.87
N ASP A 94 19.49 11.44 -32.13
CA ASP A 94 20.50 11.86 -33.12
C ASP A 94 21.26 13.13 -32.68
N PHE A 95 22.59 13.05 -32.74
CA PHE A 95 23.52 14.15 -32.54
C PHE A 95 24.76 14.00 -33.44
N ASN A 96 25.45 15.10 -33.70
CA ASN A 96 26.80 15.07 -34.26
C ASN A 96 27.57 16.34 -33.87
N GLY A 97 28.91 16.24 -33.87
CA GLY A 97 29.83 17.38 -33.80
C GLY A 97 29.64 18.29 -32.58
N SER A 98 28.84 19.35 -32.74
CA SER A 98 28.59 20.38 -31.72
C SER A 98 27.18 20.35 -31.10
N ASN A 99 26.33 19.43 -31.55
CA ASN A 99 24.93 19.36 -31.14
C ASN A 99 24.82 18.85 -29.70
N ARG A 100 23.82 19.36 -28.96
CA ARG A 100 23.68 19.18 -27.51
C ARG A 100 22.23 19.14 -27.08
N ALA A 101 21.87 18.13 -26.31
CA ALA A 101 20.65 18.11 -25.51
C ALA A 101 20.98 18.61 -24.10
N PHE A 102 20.11 19.41 -23.49
CA PHE A 102 20.35 20.05 -22.20
C PHE A 102 19.17 19.91 -21.25
N LEU A 103 19.48 19.51 -20.01
CA LEU A 103 18.65 19.79 -18.84
C LEU A 103 19.11 21.12 -18.23
N CYS A 104 18.22 22.10 -18.11
CA CYS A 104 18.58 23.46 -17.67
C CYS A 104 17.94 23.84 -16.34
N GLY A 105 18.73 24.52 -15.52
CA GLY A 105 18.34 25.11 -14.23
C GLY A 105 18.78 26.57 -14.14
N ARG A 106 18.14 27.32 -13.24
CA ARG A 106 18.20 28.79 -13.17
C ARG A 106 18.00 29.42 -14.57
N TYR A 107 17.02 28.89 -15.31
CA TYR A 107 16.67 29.33 -16.66
C TYR A 107 15.80 30.58 -16.56
N THR A 108 16.32 31.72 -17.01
CA THR A 108 15.54 32.96 -17.13
C THR A 108 15.00 33.13 -18.55
N ASP A 109 15.83 32.86 -19.55
CA ASP A 109 15.48 32.94 -20.96
C ASP A 109 16.46 32.12 -21.82
N GLY A 110 16.27 32.13 -23.14
CA GLY A 110 17.17 31.44 -24.08
C GLY A 110 18.61 31.98 -24.14
N ASN A 111 18.97 32.99 -23.34
CA ASN A 111 20.29 33.62 -23.24
C ASN A 111 20.94 33.46 -21.84
N ASN A 112 20.18 33.04 -20.83
CA ASN A 112 20.57 33.00 -19.42
C ASN A 112 20.06 31.70 -18.75
N PHE A 113 20.96 30.72 -18.57
CA PHE A 113 20.70 29.46 -17.88
C PHE A 113 22.00 28.70 -17.50
N TYR A 114 21.95 27.90 -16.43
CA TYR A 114 22.85 26.75 -16.27
C TYR A 114 22.27 25.55 -17.01
N GLY A 115 23.13 24.71 -17.59
CA GLY A 115 22.69 23.55 -18.34
C GLY A 115 23.70 22.41 -18.32
N VAL A 116 23.20 21.21 -18.01
CA VAL A 116 23.94 19.95 -18.15
C VAL A 116 23.69 19.43 -19.55
N SER A 117 24.75 19.30 -20.36
CA SER A 117 24.61 18.90 -21.76
C SER A 117 25.17 17.52 -22.06
N LEU A 118 24.37 16.71 -22.76
CA LEU A 118 24.78 15.45 -23.38
C LEU A 118 25.22 15.71 -24.83
N SER A 119 26.38 15.17 -25.24
CA SER A 119 26.92 15.34 -26.60
C SER A 119 27.82 14.18 -27.05
N SER A 120 27.81 13.88 -28.36
CA SER A 120 28.68 12.86 -28.98
C SER A 120 30.17 13.18 -28.91
N LYS A 121 30.55 14.46 -28.85
CA LYS A 121 31.96 14.88 -28.90
C LYS A 121 32.60 15.06 -27.53
N ASN A 122 31.86 15.63 -26.58
CA ASN A 122 32.41 16.08 -25.30
C ASN A 122 31.91 15.25 -24.10
N GLY A 123 30.94 14.35 -24.31
CA GLY A 123 30.33 13.58 -23.23
C GLY A 123 29.36 14.44 -22.42
N LEU A 124 29.63 14.58 -21.13
CA LEU A 124 28.85 15.34 -20.16
C LEU A 124 29.56 16.66 -19.84
N GLU A 125 28.90 17.79 -20.10
CA GLU A 125 29.41 19.13 -19.75
C GLU A 125 28.43 19.86 -18.81
N LEU A 126 28.93 20.44 -17.73
CA LEU A 126 28.23 21.51 -17.00
C LEU A 126 28.58 22.84 -17.68
N ARG A 127 27.55 23.56 -18.13
CA ARG A 127 27.70 24.79 -18.92
C ARG A 127 26.88 25.92 -18.31
N LYS A 128 27.31 27.16 -18.57
CA LYS A 128 26.46 28.34 -18.40
C LYS A 128 26.26 29.06 -19.73
N LYS A 129 25.11 29.71 -19.85
CA LYS A 129 24.86 30.76 -20.84
C LYS A 129 24.50 32.02 -20.07
N VAL A 130 25.19 33.12 -20.34
CA VAL A 130 24.96 34.42 -19.69
C VAL A 130 25.01 35.49 -20.75
N ASN A 131 23.98 36.34 -20.84
CA ASN A 131 23.84 37.38 -21.88
C ASN A 131 24.08 36.84 -23.31
N GLY A 132 23.67 35.60 -23.57
CA GLY A 132 23.79 34.93 -24.87
C GLY A 132 25.11 34.17 -25.08
N ALA A 133 26.16 34.44 -24.30
CA ALA A 133 27.46 33.77 -24.42
C ALA A 133 27.48 32.44 -23.65
N SER A 134 27.80 31.33 -24.32
CA SER A 134 27.94 30.01 -23.67
C SER A 134 29.39 29.68 -23.33
N SER A 135 29.62 29.17 -22.12
CA SER A 135 30.91 28.67 -21.64
C SER A 135 30.75 27.32 -20.91
N VAL A 136 31.85 26.57 -20.82
CA VAL A 136 31.94 25.33 -20.01
C VAL A 136 32.43 25.73 -18.62
N ILE A 137 31.75 25.25 -17.58
CA ILE A 137 32.21 25.34 -16.19
C ILE A 137 33.10 24.12 -15.90
N ALA A 138 32.59 22.92 -16.20
CA ALA A 138 33.31 21.66 -16.05
C ALA A 138 32.84 20.63 -17.09
N GLN A 139 33.69 19.62 -17.35
CA GLN A 139 33.41 18.56 -18.31
C GLN A 139 33.96 17.23 -17.80
N VAL A 140 33.20 16.15 -18.01
CA VAL A 140 33.67 14.77 -17.82
C VAL A 140 33.55 14.01 -19.14
N SER A 141 34.67 13.43 -19.57
CA SER A 141 34.70 12.54 -20.72
C SER A 141 34.01 11.21 -20.38
N THR A 142 32.72 11.13 -20.72
CA THR A 142 31.92 9.91 -20.67
C THR A 142 31.34 9.63 -22.06
N GLU A 143 31.20 8.36 -22.42
CA GLU A 143 30.51 7.98 -23.65
C GLU A 143 29.00 8.20 -23.46
N ILE A 144 28.40 8.96 -24.38
CA ILE A 144 26.94 9.07 -24.50
C ILE A 144 26.56 8.35 -25.79
N GLN A 145 25.68 7.36 -25.68
CA GLN A 145 25.22 6.54 -26.78
C GLN A 145 23.85 7.02 -27.28
N GLN A 146 23.60 6.86 -28.58
CA GLN A 146 22.27 7.12 -29.14
C GLN A 146 21.28 6.05 -28.64
N ASN A 147 20.01 6.43 -28.52
CA ASN A 147 18.91 5.54 -28.13
C ASN A 147 19.10 4.87 -26.75
N THR A 148 19.92 5.47 -25.88
CA THR A 148 20.11 5.04 -24.49
C THR A 148 19.53 6.10 -23.55
N TRP A 149 18.73 5.68 -22.58
CA TRP A 149 18.22 6.54 -21.50
C TRP A 149 19.34 6.83 -20.49
N TYR A 150 19.46 8.10 -20.11
CA TYR A 150 20.35 8.58 -19.05
C TYR A 150 19.55 9.42 -18.06
N ASN A 151 19.57 9.06 -16.78
CA ASN A 151 19.05 9.92 -15.73
C ASN A 151 20.08 11.01 -15.44
N VAL A 152 19.72 12.26 -15.70
CA VAL A 152 20.60 13.43 -15.54
C VAL A 152 20.03 14.30 -14.42
N THR A 153 20.88 14.73 -13.48
CA THR A 153 20.49 15.64 -12.39
C THR A 153 21.40 16.85 -12.33
N LEU A 154 20.83 18.04 -12.12
CA LEU A 154 21.51 19.30 -11.82
C LEU A 154 21.01 19.83 -10.46
N GLU A 155 21.87 19.80 -9.46
CA GLU A 155 21.63 20.34 -8.12
C GLU A 155 22.33 21.70 -8.00
N MET A 156 21.61 22.73 -7.54
CA MET A 156 22.10 24.11 -7.45
C MET A 156 21.81 24.66 -6.06
N GLN A 157 22.85 24.91 -5.27
CA GLN A 157 22.74 25.42 -3.90
C GLN A 157 23.72 26.57 -3.66
N GLY A 158 23.20 27.79 -3.52
CA GLY A 158 24.01 29.00 -3.48
C GLY A 158 24.81 29.14 -4.78
N SER A 159 26.14 29.05 -4.70
CA SER A 159 27.04 29.00 -5.85
C SER A 159 27.54 27.59 -6.18
N ILE A 160 27.19 26.56 -5.40
CA ILE A 160 27.61 25.16 -5.64
C ILE A 160 26.67 24.54 -6.68
N LEU A 161 27.26 23.91 -7.69
CA LEU A 161 26.58 23.21 -8.77
C LEU A 161 27.08 21.76 -8.81
N LYS A 162 26.19 20.79 -8.62
CA LYS A 162 26.51 19.36 -8.77
C LYS A 162 25.75 18.75 -9.93
N VAL A 163 26.40 17.84 -10.65
CA VAL A 163 25.81 17.07 -11.74
C VAL A 163 25.94 15.59 -11.47
N TYR A 164 24.82 14.89 -11.55
CA TYR A 164 24.76 13.43 -11.43
C TYR A 164 24.36 12.82 -12.78
N LEU A 165 24.88 11.62 -13.05
CA LEU A 165 24.51 10.78 -14.19
C LEU A 165 24.21 9.38 -13.66
N ASN A 166 22.99 8.89 -13.87
CA ASN A 166 22.48 7.63 -13.33
C ASN A 166 22.70 7.52 -11.81
N GLY A 167 22.34 8.57 -11.07
CA GLY A 167 22.49 8.69 -9.61
C GLY A 167 23.94 8.88 -9.10
N LYS A 168 24.95 8.80 -9.96
CA LYS A 168 26.36 8.98 -9.57
C LYS A 168 26.80 10.43 -9.76
N LEU A 169 27.41 11.04 -8.73
CA LEU A 169 28.04 12.36 -8.83
C LEU A 169 29.20 12.33 -9.85
N MET A 170 29.13 13.19 -10.86
CA MET A 170 30.11 13.29 -11.95
C MET A 170 30.87 14.61 -11.93
N ILE A 171 30.19 15.72 -11.63
CA ILE A 171 30.77 17.07 -11.55
C ILE A 171 30.32 17.73 -10.25
N GLU A 172 31.24 18.39 -9.57
CA GLU A 172 30.96 19.40 -8.55
C GLU A 172 31.82 20.63 -8.88
N ALA A 173 31.20 21.81 -8.93
CA ALA A 173 31.83 23.06 -9.31
C ALA A 173 31.16 24.25 -8.60
N THR A 174 31.78 25.43 -8.67
CA THR A 174 31.21 26.68 -8.15
C THR A 174 31.06 27.75 -9.24
N ASP A 175 29.89 28.37 -9.31
CA ASP A 175 29.59 29.51 -10.20
C ASP A 175 28.41 30.34 -9.65
N ASP A 176 28.57 31.65 -9.59
CA ASP A 176 27.60 32.61 -9.04
C ASP A 176 26.96 33.52 -10.12
N SER A 177 27.21 33.25 -11.41
CA SER A 177 26.75 34.12 -12.52
C SER A 177 25.23 34.16 -12.69
N LEU A 178 24.53 33.12 -12.22
CA LEU A 178 23.08 32.99 -12.24
C LEU A 178 22.62 32.50 -10.86
N THR A 179 21.75 33.27 -10.20
CA THR A 179 21.33 33.01 -8.82
C THR A 179 19.88 32.55 -8.69
N ALA A 180 19.04 32.77 -9.70
CA ALA A 180 17.65 32.34 -9.73
C ALA A 180 17.16 32.07 -11.17
N GLY A 181 16.10 31.27 -11.29
CA GLY A 181 15.37 31.05 -12.53
C GLY A 181 14.61 29.72 -12.54
N ALA A 182 13.65 29.60 -13.47
CA ALA A 182 12.84 28.42 -13.68
C ALA A 182 13.66 27.26 -14.28
N VAL A 183 13.00 26.15 -14.64
CA VAL A 183 13.66 25.04 -15.35
C VAL A 183 13.36 25.06 -16.85
N GLY A 184 14.22 24.44 -17.65
CA GLY A 184 14.03 24.38 -19.09
C GLY A 184 14.70 23.20 -19.78
N LEU A 185 14.14 22.80 -20.92
CA LEU A 185 14.72 21.79 -21.80
C LEU A 185 15.20 22.48 -23.08
N VAL A 186 16.47 22.31 -23.44
CA VAL A 186 17.06 22.94 -24.63
C VAL A 186 17.65 21.88 -25.54
N ALA A 187 17.14 21.81 -26.77
CA ALA A 187 17.62 20.93 -27.81
C ALA A 187 18.36 21.76 -28.87
N SER A 188 19.69 21.81 -28.81
CA SER A 188 20.51 22.51 -29.78
C SER A 188 20.89 21.58 -30.95
N LYS A 189 20.07 21.59 -32.01
CA LYS A 189 20.26 20.81 -33.25
C LYS A 189 20.37 19.30 -33.02
N VAL A 190 19.56 18.78 -32.11
CA VAL A 190 19.63 17.41 -31.60
C VAL A 190 18.23 16.79 -31.61
N GLN A 191 18.12 15.51 -31.95
CA GLN A 191 16.90 14.76 -31.67
C GLN A 191 17.01 14.14 -30.28
N VAL A 192 16.06 14.44 -29.40
CA VAL A 192 16.10 14.01 -28.00
C VAL A 192 14.69 13.92 -27.43
N ASN A 193 14.47 12.86 -26.66
CA ASN A 193 13.31 12.66 -25.82
C ASN A 193 13.70 12.92 -24.36
N TYR A 194 12.81 13.58 -23.62
CA TYR A 194 12.90 13.80 -22.19
C TYR A 194 11.67 13.18 -21.52
N ASP A 195 11.89 12.58 -20.36
CA ASP A 195 10.87 11.91 -19.55
C ASP A 195 11.22 12.10 -18.05
N ASN A 196 10.29 11.79 -17.15
CA ASN A 196 10.47 11.76 -15.70
C ASN A 196 11.18 13.02 -15.14
N ILE A 197 10.71 14.21 -15.52
CA ILE A 197 11.22 15.46 -14.93
C ILE A 197 10.80 15.49 -13.47
N LEU A 198 11.74 15.78 -12.58
CA LEU A 198 11.47 15.99 -11.17
C LEU A 198 12.26 17.22 -10.70
N VAL A 199 11.58 18.18 -10.09
CA VAL A 199 12.19 19.36 -9.49
C VAL A 199 11.93 19.34 -7.99
N THR A 200 12.99 19.37 -7.19
CA THR A 200 12.92 19.37 -5.71
C THR A 200 13.74 20.50 -5.12
N ASP A 201 13.33 20.95 -3.94
CA ASP A 201 14.15 21.76 -3.04
C ASP A 201 15.49 21.06 -2.73
N VAL A 202 16.50 21.85 -2.33
CA VAL A 202 17.80 21.34 -1.84
C VAL A 202 18.06 21.89 -0.45
N ASP A 203 18.01 21.00 0.54
CA ASP A 203 17.97 21.35 1.96
C ASP A 203 19.08 22.33 2.37
N ASN A 204 18.69 23.58 2.66
CA ASN A 204 19.59 24.68 2.97
C ASN A 204 20.12 24.60 4.41
N THR A 205 21.06 23.67 4.63
CA THR A 205 21.82 23.53 5.88
C THR A 205 22.97 24.54 5.97
N VAL A 206 22.64 25.82 6.10
CA VAL A 206 23.64 26.89 6.28
C VAL A 206 24.22 26.85 7.71
N THR A 207 25.53 26.60 7.82
CA THR A 207 26.31 26.61 9.06
C THR A 207 26.39 28.01 9.71
N PRO A 208 26.66 28.10 11.04
CA PRO A 208 26.28 29.27 11.85
C PRO A 208 27.10 30.54 11.60
N ASP A 209 26.42 31.67 11.85
CA ASP A 209 26.91 33.04 11.69
C ASP A 209 28.08 33.43 12.63
N SER A 210 28.81 34.45 12.23
CA SER A 210 30.01 34.99 12.87
C SER A 210 29.72 36.08 13.92
N THR A 211 30.70 36.28 14.80
CA THR A 211 30.64 37.08 16.04
C THR A 211 30.43 38.61 15.86
N PRO A 212 30.05 39.36 16.94
CA PRO A 212 29.14 40.52 16.84
C PRO A 212 29.79 41.92 16.94
N ASN A 213 28.92 42.98 17.00
CA ASN A 213 29.03 44.30 17.68
C ASN A 213 29.04 45.54 16.75
N PRO A 214 28.59 46.77 17.15
CA PRO A 214 27.46 47.19 18.01
C PRO A 214 26.40 48.11 17.32
N ASP A 215 25.32 48.39 18.06
CA ASP A 215 24.26 49.41 17.91
C ASP A 215 24.72 50.86 17.55
N PRO A 216 23.88 51.75 16.95
CA PRO A 216 22.71 52.30 17.68
C PRO A 216 21.40 52.66 16.91
N CYS A 217 20.28 52.56 17.68
CA CYS A 217 18.94 53.20 17.64
C CYS A 217 18.80 54.64 17.05
N PRO A 218 17.56 55.21 16.88
CA PRO A 218 16.18 54.68 17.02
C PRO A 218 15.27 54.95 15.76
N MET A 219 13.99 54.58 15.66
CA MET A 219 12.78 55.24 16.25
C MET A 219 11.47 54.54 15.76
N PRO A 220 10.34 54.55 16.52
CA PRO A 220 9.18 53.66 16.25
C PRO A 220 7.90 54.35 15.72
N GLN A 221 7.08 53.65 14.91
CA GLN A 221 5.61 53.78 14.78
C GLN A 221 5.06 52.89 13.62
N PRO A 222 3.74 52.61 13.54
CA PRO A 222 2.87 51.97 14.54
C PRO A 222 2.18 50.70 13.99
N THR A 223 1.60 49.88 14.86
CA THR A 223 0.77 48.72 14.48
C THR A 223 -0.61 49.14 13.96
N PRO A 224 -1.09 48.61 12.82
CA PRO A 224 -2.51 48.58 12.47
C PRO A 224 -3.24 47.39 13.12
N GLU A 225 -4.53 47.59 13.34
CA GLU A 225 -5.50 46.71 14.01
C GLU A 225 -5.90 45.49 13.13
N PRO A 226 -6.32 44.33 13.69
CA PRO A 226 -6.45 43.10 12.89
C PRO A 226 -7.68 43.07 11.99
N GLU A 227 -7.50 42.57 10.77
CA GLU A 227 -8.60 42.19 9.87
C GLU A 227 -9.34 40.92 10.37
N PRO A 228 -10.63 40.75 10.02
CA PRO A 228 -11.47 39.71 10.60
C PRO A 228 -11.06 38.31 10.16
N THR A 229 -11.17 37.36 11.10
CA THR A 229 -10.93 35.93 10.89
C THR A 229 -11.75 35.39 9.71
N LYS A 230 -11.06 34.97 8.65
CA LYS A 230 -11.58 33.94 7.75
C LYS A 230 -11.52 32.60 8.49
N ASP A 231 -12.57 31.80 8.34
CA ASP A 231 -12.58 30.40 8.77
C ASP A 231 -11.41 29.63 8.12
N PRO A 232 -10.88 28.59 8.79
CA PRO A 232 -9.74 27.83 8.30
C PRO A 232 -10.06 27.19 6.95
N THR A 233 -9.28 27.56 5.94
CA THR A 233 -9.23 26.80 4.68
C THR A 233 -8.58 25.44 5.00
N PRO A 234 -9.15 24.31 4.56
CA PRO A 234 -8.65 23.00 4.95
C PRO A 234 -7.18 22.81 4.55
N GLU A 235 -6.43 22.26 5.49
CA GLU A 235 -5.00 21.97 5.37
C GLU A 235 -4.77 20.92 4.27
N VAL A 236 -4.17 21.33 3.15
CA VAL A 236 -3.90 20.42 2.02
C VAL A 236 -2.77 19.47 2.42
N LYS A 237 -3.13 18.20 2.61
CA LYS A 237 -2.25 17.09 2.98
C LYS A 237 -1.32 16.77 1.79
N PRO A 238 -0.02 16.46 1.98
CA PRO A 238 0.90 16.28 0.85
C PRO A 238 0.57 15.05 0.01
N GLU A 239 0.51 15.19 -1.31
CA GLU A 239 0.35 14.07 -2.23
C GLU A 239 1.67 13.30 -2.39
N ALA A 240 1.66 12.02 -2.01
CA ALA A 240 2.72 11.09 -2.39
C ALA A 240 2.58 10.73 -3.88
N SER A 241 3.70 10.39 -4.55
CA SER A 241 3.67 9.78 -5.89
C SER A 241 2.66 8.64 -5.91
N GLN A 242 1.59 8.80 -6.68
CA GLN A 242 0.43 7.90 -6.65
C GLN A 242 0.71 6.60 -7.42
N SER A 243 1.75 6.55 -8.26
CA SER A 243 2.14 5.40 -9.10
C SER A 243 2.28 4.08 -8.35
N LYS A 244 2.74 4.11 -7.09
CA LYS A 244 2.80 2.93 -6.19
C LYS A 244 1.43 2.31 -5.86
N TYR A 245 0.34 3.04 -6.09
CA TYR A 245 -1.05 2.60 -5.92
C TYR A 245 -1.67 2.08 -7.23
N SER A 246 -0.89 1.96 -8.30
CA SER A 246 -1.28 1.27 -9.53
C SER A 246 -1.55 -0.22 -9.27
N VAL A 247 -2.35 -0.84 -10.14
CA VAL A 247 -2.55 -2.27 -10.14
C VAL A 247 -1.24 -2.98 -10.45
N ALA A 248 -0.92 -4.00 -9.66
CA ALA A 248 0.26 -4.84 -9.81
C ALA A 248 -0.12 -6.31 -9.59
N GLY A 249 0.84 -7.21 -9.79
CA GLY A 249 0.64 -8.62 -9.51
C GLY A 249 -0.07 -9.38 -10.63
N PHE A 250 -0.73 -10.50 -10.29
CA PHE A 250 -1.49 -11.27 -11.28
C PHE A 250 -2.68 -10.50 -11.86
N ALA A 251 -3.09 -9.39 -11.24
CA ALA A 251 -4.08 -8.45 -11.78
C ALA A 251 -3.47 -7.33 -12.65
N GLU A 252 -2.18 -7.36 -13.00
CA GLU A 252 -1.59 -6.37 -13.90
C GLU A 252 -2.40 -6.27 -15.21
N GLY A 253 -2.73 -5.04 -15.62
CA GLY A 253 -3.56 -4.78 -16.80
C GLY A 253 -5.08 -4.86 -16.59
N VAL A 254 -5.63 -5.10 -15.38
CA VAL A 254 -7.07 -4.84 -15.17
C VAL A 254 -7.35 -3.33 -15.24
N THR A 255 -8.52 -3.01 -15.78
CA THR A 255 -9.06 -1.66 -15.99
C THR A 255 -10.45 -1.48 -15.37
N GLY A 256 -11.08 -2.55 -14.91
CA GLY A 256 -12.44 -2.53 -14.38
C GLY A 256 -13.44 -2.02 -15.41
N GLY A 257 -14.29 -1.09 -14.99
CA GLY A 257 -15.22 -0.36 -15.87
C GLY A 257 -14.55 0.62 -16.83
N GLY A 258 -13.25 0.88 -16.68
CA GLY A 258 -12.56 2.02 -17.24
C GLY A 258 -12.89 3.33 -16.52
N GLU A 259 -12.17 4.41 -16.87
CA GLU A 259 -12.52 5.76 -16.43
C GLU A 259 -13.73 6.26 -17.21
N LEU A 260 -14.80 6.64 -16.49
CA LEU A 260 -16.03 7.17 -17.07
C LEU A 260 -16.39 8.50 -16.42
N ASP A 261 -16.85 9.44 -17.23
CA ASP A 261 -17.52 10.65 -16.75
C ASP A 261 -18.78 10.28 -15.95
N GLU A 262 -19.06 11.00 -14.85
CA GLU A 262 -20.19 10.72 -13.96
C GLU A 262 -21.57 10.89 -14.60
N THR A 263 -21.66 11.58 -15.75
CA THR A 263 -22.88 11.70 -16.57
C THR A 263 -23.09 10.52 -17.52
N SER A 264 -22.13 9.59 -17.61
CA SER A 264 -22.25 8.39 -18.43
C SER A 264 -23.42 7.51 -17.96
N PRO A 265 -24.25 6.98 -18.88
CA PRO A 265 -25.33 6.06 -18.53
C PRO A 265 -24.85 4.70 -18.00
N TYR A 266 -23.53 4.46 -17.99
CA TYR A 266 -22.89 3.26 -17.44
C TYR A 266 -22.20 3.52 -16.09
N TYR A 267 -22.22 4.77 -15.61
CA TYR A 267 -21.78 5.18 -14.27
C TYR A 267 -23.02 5.29 -13.37
N ILE A 268 -23.11 4.46 -12.33
CA ILE A 268 -24.27 4.40 -11.45
C ILE A 268 -23.85 4.80 -10.03
N LYS A 269 -24.35 5.94 -9.56
CA LYS A 269 -24.28 6.34 -8.15
C LYS A 269 -25.33 5.59 -7.37
N VAL A 270 -24.94 4.94 -6.27
CA VAL A 270 -25.84 4.15 -5.43
C VAL A 270 -25.79 4.63 -3.97
N THR A 271 -26.98 4.85 -3.41
CA THR A 271 -27.21 5.34 -2.04
C THR A 271 -27.90 4.29 -1.17
N ASN A 272 -28.44 3.25 -1.78
CA ASN A 272 -29.24 2.21 -1.12
C ASN A 272 -29.15 0.86 -1.85
N ALA A 273 -29.60 -0.20 -1.17
CA ALA A 273 -29.52 -1.57 -1.67
C ALA A 273 -30.31 -1.84 -2.95
N LYS A 274 -31.41 -1.10 -3.22
CA LYS A 274 -32.18 -1.24 -4.46
C LYS A 274 -31.35 -0.79 -5.66
N GLU A 275 -30.77 0.40 -5.58
CA GLU A 275 -29.90 0.97 -6.63
C GLU A 275 -28.68 0.07 -6.90
N LEU A 276 -28.05 -0.43 -5.83
CA LEU A 276 -26.95 -1.40 -5.94
C LEU A 276 -27.39 -2.72 -6.59
N GLY A 277 -28.59 -3.21 -6.28
CA GLY A 277 -29.17 -4.42 -6.90
C GLY A 277 -29.48 -4.24 -8.38
N GLU A 278 -30.07 -3.11 -8.77
CA GLU A 278 -30.32 -2.78 -10.17
C GLU A 278 -29.01 -2.65 -10.95
N ALA A 279 -28.01 -1.98 -10.37
CA ALA A 279 -26.68 -1.82 -10.96
C ALA A 279 -25.92 -3.14 -11.16
N LEU A 280 -26.08 -4.10 -10.23
CA LEU A 280 -25.44 -5.43 -10.25
C LEU A 280 -26.31 -6.55 -10.87
N THR A 281 -27.47 -6.21 -11.44
CA THR A 281 -28.35 -7.21 -12.07
C THR A 281 -27.64 -7.85 -13.27
N LYS A 282 -27.79 -9.16 -13.43
CA LYS A 282 -27.18 -9.91 -14.54
C LYS A 282 -27.58 -9.33 -15.91
N LYS A 283 -26.59 -9.00 -16.75
CA LYS A 283 -26.71 -8.25 -18.01
C LYS A 283 -27.05 -6.76 -17.88
N ALA A 284 -26.91 -6.15 -16.70
CA ALA A 284 -26.85 -4.70 -16.61
C ALA A 284 -25.69 -4.19 -17.47
N LEU A 285 -25.86 -3.02 -18.08
CA LEU A 285 -24.81 -2.37 -18.88
C LEU A 285 -23.84 -1.55 -18.01
N THR A 286 -24.05 -1.55 -16.69
CA THR A 286 -23.22 -0.89 -15.69
C THR A 286 -21.75 -1.23 -15.86
N LYS A 287 -20.91 -0.20 -15.79
CA LYS A 287 -19.44 -0.30 -15.84
C LYS A 287 -18.80 0.26 -14.59
N VAL A 288 -19.34 1.34 -14.03
CA VAL A 288 -18.84 1.94 -12.80
C VAL A 288 -19.98 2.08 -11.80
N ILE A 289 -19.73 1.72 -10.54
CA ILE A 289 -20.63 1.88 -9.40
C ILE A 289 -19.92 2.71 -8.34
N GLU A 290 -20.48 3.88 -8.00
CA GLU A 290 -20.03 4.75 -6.91
C GLU A 290 -20.96 4.56 -5.69
N ILE A 291 -20.45 3.95 -4.62
CA ILE A 291 -21.12 3.84 -3.31
C ILE A 291 -21.03 5.21 -2.62
N MET A 292 -22.14 5.93 -2.56
CA MET A 292 -22.19 7.33 -2.10
C MET A 292 -22.12 7.50 -0.58
N ASN A 293 -22.63 6.52 0.15
CA ASN A 293 -22.82 6.52 1.60
C ASN A 293 -22.87 5.08 2.12
N ASP A 294 -22.86 4.89 3.44
CA ASP A 294 -23.02 3.58 4.05
C ASP A 294 -24.35 2.94 3.64
N ILE A 295 -24.35 1.64 3.34
CA ILE A 295 -25.53 0.87 2.93
C ILE A 295 -25.64 -0.40 3.78
N ASP A 296 -26.75 -0.51 4.50
CA ASP A 296 -27.17 -1.77 5.13
C ASP A 296 -27.76 -2.70 4.06
N LEU A 297 -27.11 -3.86 3.86
CA LEU A 297 -27.52 -4.87 2.88
C LEU A 297 -28.36 -6.00 3.52
N GLY A 298 -28.76 -5.87 4.77
CA GLY A 298 -29.47 -6.89 5.53
C GLY A 298 -30.81 -7.25 4.89
N TRP A 299 -31.02 -8.55 4.61
CA TRP A 299 -32.15 -9.03 3.81
C TRP A 299 -33.54 -8.54 4.30
N ASN A 300 -33.71 -8.33 5.60
CA ASN A 300 -34.99 -7.89 6.18
C ASN A 300 -35.20 -6.37 6.08
N VAL A 301 -34.13 -5.58 5.90
CA VAL A 301 -34.16 -4.10 5.95
C VAL A 301 -33.99 -3.42 4.59
N ILE A 302 -33.44 -4.11 3.58
CA ILE A 302 -33.31 -3.58 2.20
C ILE A 302 -34.65 -3.25 1.50
N GLY A 303 -35.78 -3.73 2.04
CA GLY A 303 -37.11 -3.49 1.50
C GLY A 303 -37.49 -4.38 0.31
N SER A 304 -38.80 -4.57 0.09
CA SER A 304 -39.33 -5.54 -0.88
C SER A 304 -38.97 -5.24 -2.34
N SER A 305 -38.61 -4.00 -2.67
CA SER A 305 -38.13 -3.61 -3.99
C SER A 305 -36.68 -4.02 -4.28
N ALA A 306 -35.87 -4.25 -3.23
CA ALA A 306 -34.50 -4.77 -3.34
C ALA A 306 -34.42 -6.29 -3.06
N GLN A 307 -35.47 -6.90 -2.50
CA GLN A 307 -35.60 -8.36 -2.29
C GLN A 307 -35.85 -9.14 -3.60
N VAL A 308 -35.07 -8.84 -4.63
CA VAL A 308 -35.09 -9.45 -5.96
C VAL A 308 -33.65 -9.72 -6.42
N ALA A 309 -33.47 -10.58 -7.42
CA ALA A 309 -32.13 -10.82 -7.99
C ALA A 309 -31.49 -9.48 -8.41
N PRO A 310 -30.20 -9.22 -8.10
CA PRO A 310 -29.16 -10.19 -7.67
C PRO A 310 -29.15 -10.50 -6.16
N PHE A 311 -29.96 -9.84 -5.34
CA PHE A 311 -30.05 -10.12 -3.91
C PHE A 311 -30.85 -11.40 -3.63
N THR A 312 -30.39 -12.14 -2.64
CA THR A 312 -31.06 -13.33 -2.08
C THR A 312 -30.78 -13.39 -0.57
N PRO A 313 -31.64 -14.02 0.25
CA PRO A 313 -31.32 -14.23 1.66
C PRO A 313 -30.13 -15.19 1.78
N HIS A 314 -29.17 -14.86 2.64
CA HIS A 314 -28.14 -15.83 3.06
C HIS A 314 -28.72 -16.79 4.12
N ASN A 315 -27.91 -17.78 4.51
CA ASN A 315 -28.11 -18.55 5.75
C ASN A 315 -28.44 -17.60 6.91
N THR A 316 -29.50 -17.93 7.66
CA THR A 316 -30.11 -17.06 8.67
C THR A 316 -29.22 -16.90 9.91
N ALA A 317 -29.13 -15.66 10.41
CA ALA A 317 -28.50 -15.35 11.68
C ALA A 317 -29.25 -16.00 12.86
N LEU A 318 -28.50 -16.57 13.81
CA LEU A 318 -29.03 -17.32 14.94
C LEU A 318 -28.79 -16.65 16.28
N THR A 319 -27.67 -15.93 16.43
CA THR A 319 -27.15 -15.48 17.72
C THR A 319 -26.97 -13.98 17.81
N HIS A 320 -26.51 -13.29 16.76
CA HIS A 320 -26.29 -11.84 16.85
C HIS A 320 -27.61 -11.08 16.97
N PRO A 321 -27.80 -10.18 17.98
CA PRO A 321 -29.06 -9.47 18.14
C PRO A 321 -29.39 -8.63 16.89
N ILE A 322 -28.42 -7.86 16.38
CA ILE A 322 -28.60 -7.01 15.20
C ILE A 322 -28.89 -7.85 13.94
N LEU A 323 -28.09 -8.89 13.62
CA LEU A 323 -28.29 -9.69 12.41
C LEU A 323 -29.60 -10.50 12.39
N LYS A 324 -30.19 -10.78 13.56
CA LYS A 324 -31.51 -11.40 13.64
C LYS A 324 -32.63 -10.44 13.25
N GLU A 325 -32.41 -9.14 13.42
CA GLU A 325 -33.32 -8.08 12.99
C GLU A 325 -33.04 -7.71 11.53
N THR A 326 -31.80 -7.36 11.17
CA THR A 326 -31.42 -6.91 9.82
C THR A 326 -31.42 -8.04 8.79
N GLY A 327 -31.13 -9.28 9.19
CA GLY A 327 -30.88 -10.39 8.27
C GLY A 327 -29.54 -10.25 7.55
N VAL A 328 -29.22 -11.20 6.67
CA VAL A 328 -27.98 -11.18 5.88
C VAL A 328 -28.31 -11.50 4.42
N SER A 329 -27.78 -10.71 3.49
CA SER A 329 -27.96 -10.92 2.05
C SER A 329 -26.77 -11.58 1.38
N LYS A 330 -27.06 -12.26 0.27
CA LYS A 330 -26.12 -12.72 -0.75
C LYS A 330 -26.40 -11.98 -2.05
N ILE A 331 -25.40 -11.28 -2.58
CA ILE A 331 -25.49 -10.49 -3.81
C ILE A 331 -24.71 -11.23 -4.90
N MET A 332 -25.43 -11.71 -5.92
CA MET A 332 -24.89 -12.56 -6.98
C MET A 332 -24.45 -11.74 -8.21
N ILE A 333 -23.13 -11.58 -8.39
CA ILE A 333 -22.53 -10.77 -9.47
C ILE A 333 -22.00 -11.74 -10.54
N ASP A 334 -22.83 -12.04 -11.55
CA ASP A 334 -22.63 -13.17 -12.47
C ASP A 334 -22.50 -12.75 -13.94
N GLY A 335 -21.31 -12.93 -14.52
CA GLY A 335 -21.03 -12.67 -15.92
C GLY A 335 -20.77 -11.21 -16.26
N PHE A 336 -20.21 -10.43 -15.33
CA PHE A 336 -19.72 -9.08 -15.60
C PHE A 336 -18.34 -9.14 -16.24
N ASP A 337 -18.10 -8.33 -17.25
CA ASP A 337 -16.79 -8.19 -17.90
C ASP A 337 -16.47 -6.69 -18.00
N GLY A 338 -15.46 -6.25 -17.25
CA GLY A 338 -15.15 -4.83 -17.04
C GLY A 338 -16.16 -4.15 -16.12
N LEU A 339 -15.91 -4.16 -14.80
CA LEU A 339 -16.73 -3.50 -13.77
C LEU A 339 -15.84 -2.90 -12.67
N THR A 340 -16.08 -1.63 -12.30
CA THR A 340 -15.49 -0.98 -11.12
C THR A 340 -16.58 -0.72 -10.08
N ILE A 341 -16.35 -1.10 -8.83
CA ILE A 341 -17.18 -0.76 -7.67
C ILE A 341 -16.31 -0.02 -6.66
N PHE A 342 -16.65 1.21 -6.30
CA PHE A 342 -15.84 1.99 -5.38
C PHE A 342 -16.64 2.97 -4.52
N SER A 343 -16.04 3.56 -3.50
CA SER A 343 -16.52 4.81 -2.88
C SER A 343 -15.44 5.88 -2.95
N LYS A 344 -15.81 7.17 -3.00
CA LYS A 344 -14.86 8.26 -2.75
C LYS A 344 -14.52 8.40 -1.27
N ASN A 345 -15.49 8.11 -0.40
CA ASN A 345 -15.44 8.47 1.02
C ASN A 345 -15.17 7.28 1.95
N GLY A 346 -14.76 6.12 1.43
CA GLY A 346 -14.54 4.92 2.24
C GLY A 346 -15.81 4.24 2.75
N ALA A 347 -16.96 4.45 2.07
CA ALA A 347 -18.29 4.05 2.54
C ALA A 347 -18.40 2.57 2.97
N LYS A 348 -19.26 2.31 3.95
CA LYS A 348 -19.45 0.99 4.56
C LYS A 348 -20.59 0.19 3.94
N LEU A 349 -20.33 -1.07 3.64
CA LEU A 349 -21.34 -2.08 3.33
C LEU A 349 -21.44 -3.06 4.52
N THR A 350 -22.60 -3.11 5.16
CA THR A 350 -22.89 -4.06 6.26
C THR A 350 -23.85 -5.17 5.82
N HIS A 351 -23.84 -6.29 6.53
CA HIS A 351 -24.85 -7.35 6.43
C HIS A 351 -25.00 -8.04 5.04
N GLY A 352 -24.01 -7.92 4.16
CA GLY A 352 -24.04 -8.49 2.80
C GLY A 352 -22.76 -9.21 2.38
N ALA A 353 -22.93 -10.28 1.61
CA ALA A 353 -21.86 -11.06 0.98
C ALA A 353 -21.88 -10.89 -0.55
N LEU A 354 -20.77 -10.45 -1.15
CA LEU A 354 -20.62 -10.29 -2.60
C LEU A 354 -20.04 -11.57 -3.23
N ILE A 355 -20.79 -12.16 -4.17
CA ILE A 355 -20.41 -13.43 -4.81
C ILE A 355 -20.22 -13.23 -6.30
N PHE A 356 -18.96 -13.08 -6.74
CA PHE A 356 -18.60 -12.96 -8.15
C PHE A 356 -18.50 -14.34 -8.79
N LYS A 357 -19.20 -14.54 -9.92
CA LYS A 357 -19.14 -15.79 -10.69
C LYS A 357 -18.95 -15.51 -12.17
N ARG A 358 -18.00 -16.20 -12.82
CA ARG A 358 -17.74 -16.07 -14.27
C ARG A 358 -17.55 -14.62 -14.72
N SER A 359 -16.94 -13.81 -13.85
CA SER A 359 -16.74 -12.38 -14.09
C SER A 359 -15.28 -12.11 -14.40
N ASN A 360 -15.01 -11.12 -15.23
CA ASN A 360 -13.68 -10.76 -15.71
C ASN A 360 -13.43 -9.26 -15.55
N ASN A 361 -12.16 -8.86 -15.33
CA ASN A 361 -11.75 -7.46 -15.30
C ASN A 361 -12.56 -6.64 -14.27
N ILE A 362 -12.38 -6.97 -12.99
CA ILE A 362 -13.17 -6.44 -11.88
C ILE A 362 -12.29 -5.61 -10.95
N VAL A 363 -12.75 -4.43 -10.56
CA VAL A 363 -12.08 -3.54 -9.61
C VAL A 363 -13.02 -3.25 -8.42
N ILE A 364 -12.55 -3.42 -7.19
CA ILE A 364 -13.30 -3.15 -5.96
C ILE A 364 -12.44 -2.29 -5.04
N ARG A 365 -12.80 -1.02 -4.80
CA ARG A 365 -11.88 -0.06 -4.15
C ARG A 365 -12.49 0.86 -3.11
N ASN A 366 -11.71 1.19 -2.08
CA ASN A 366 -12.06 2.20 -1.08
C ASN A 366 -13.44 1.99 -0.43
N ILE A 367 -13.73 0.75 0.01
CA ILE A 367 -14.98 0.36 0.67
C ILE A 367 -14.65 -0.32 2.01
N GLU A 368 -15.40 0.00 3.06
CA GLU A 368 -15.40 -0.78 4.30
C GLU A 368 -16.46 -1.89 4.22
N PHE A 369 -16.09 -3.12 4.53
CA PHE A 369 -16.99 -4.26 4.68
C PHE A 369 -17.01 -4.67 6.15
N ASP A 370 -18.16 -4.59 6.82
CA ASP A 370 -18.24 -4.90 8.26
C ASP A 370 -19.53 -5.63 8.65
N GLU A 371 -19.63 -6.01 9.93
CA GLU A 371 -20.84 -6.54 10.56
C GLU A 371 -21.32 -7.89 9.98
N LEU A 372 -20.41 -8.74 9.53
CA LEU A 372 -20.73 -10.07 8.94
C LEU A 372 -20.29 -11.25 9.83
N TRP A 373 -20.35 -11.10 11.15
CA TRP A 373 -19.99 -12.14 12.13
C TRP A 373 -21.04 -12.31 13.24
N GLU A 374 -21.26 -13.56 13.66
CA GLU A 374 -22.02 -13.89 14.88
C GLU A 374 -21.36 -15.02 15.67
N TRP A 375 -21.75 -15.19 16.93
CA TRP A 375 -21.23 -16.27 17.78
C TRP A 375 -21.77 -17.65 17.37
N ASP A 376 -20.87 -18.63 17.19
CA ASP A 376 -21.25 -19.97 16.71
C ASP A 376 -21.59 -20.96 17.84
N GLU A 377 -22.84 -20.97 18.31
CA GLU A 377 -23.39 -22.09 19.08
C GLU A 377 -23.63 -23.35 18.22
N SER A 378 -24.09 -23.17 16.97
CA SER A 378 -24.65 -24.27 16.16
C SER A 378 -23.61 -25.29 15.70
N THR A 379 -22.39 -24.86 15.38
CA THR A 379 -21.25 -25.74 15.08
C THR A 379 -20.16 -25.72 16.15
N LYS A 380 -20.48 -25.18 17.34
CA LYS A 380 -19.65 -25.26 18.56
C LYS A 380 -18.32 -24.51 18.44
N GLY A 381 -18.33 -23.30 17.88
CA GLY A 381 -17.17 -22.44 17.67
C GLY A 381 -16.26 -22.87 16.51
N LYS A 382 -16.80 -23.64 15.56
CA LYS A 382 -16.08 -24.05 14.35
C LYS A 382 -16.33 -23.09 13.18
N TYR A 383 -17.49 -22.44 13.18
CA TYR A 383 -17.94 -21.55 12.12
C TYR A 383 -18.07 -22.27 10.77
N ASP A 384 -18.80 -23.39 10.76
CA ASP A 384 -18.98 -24.27 9.58
C ASP A 384 -20.48 -24.40 9.19
N LYS A 385 -21.26 -23.33 9.38
CA LYS A 385 -22.71 -23.29 9.07
C LYS A 385 -23.15 -22.12 8.19
N ASN A 386 -22.81 -20.89 8.59
CA ASN A 386 -23.44 -19.71 7.99
C ASN A 386 -22.83 -19.36 6.63
N ASP A 387 -21.59 -19.79 6.37
CA ASP A 387 -20.85 -19.59 5.11
C ASP A 387 -20.84 -18.12 4.65
N TRP A 388 -20.77 -17.18 5.60
CA TRP A 388 -20.69 -15.75 5.31
C TRP A 388 -19.22 -15.35 5.10
N ASP A 389 -18.86 -15.16 3.83
CA ASP A 389 -17.65 -14.49 3.37
C ASP A 389 -18.03 -13.08 2.87
N TYR A 390 -17.20 -12.04 3.08
CA TYR A 390 -17.49 -10.72 2.49
C TYR A 390 -17.42 -10.75 0.96
N ILE A 391 -16.37 -11.39 0.42
CA ILE A 391 -16.19 -11.57 -1.02
C ILE A 391 -15.83 -13.03 -1.32
N THR A 392 -16.58 -13.67 -2.22
CA THR A 392 -16.20 -14.96 -2.85
C THR A 392 -16.08 -14.78 -4.35
N LEU A 393 -14.96 -15.25 -4.91
CA LEU A 393 -14.68 -15.27 -6.35
C LEU A 393 -14.72 -16.71 -6.87
N GLU A 394 -15.64 -17.03 -7.78
CA GLU A 394 -15.74 -18.35 -8.42
C GLU A 394 -15.58 -18.26 -9.95
N GLN A 395 -14.68 -19.05 -10.53
CA GLN A 395 -14.49 -19.15 -11.99
C GLN A 395 -14.31 -17.77 -12.66
N SER A 396 -13.64 -16.84 -11.98
CA SER A 396 -13.50 -15.44 -12.40
C SER A 396 -12.03 -15.12 -12.73
N SER A 397 -11.75 -14.05 -13.46
CA SER A 397 -10.38 -13.71 -13.87
C SER A 397 -10.12 -12.21 -13.77
N ASN A 398 -8.86 -11.83 -13.52
CA ASN A 398 -8.41 -10.43 -13.55
C ASN A 398 -9.23 -9.55 -12.58
N ILE A 399 -8.98 -9.70 -11.27
CA ILE A 399 -9.70 -9.03 -10.18
C ILE A 399 -8.72 -8.25 -9.31
N TRP A 400 -8.98 -6.96 -9.10
CA TRP A 400 -8.23 -6.11 -8.20
C TRP A 400 -9.10 -5.62 -7.04
N ILE A 401 -8.65 -5.88 -5.81
CA ILE A 401 -9.29 -5.42 -4.57
C ILE A 401 -8.28 -4.54 -3.84
N ASP A 402 -8.57 -3.24 -3.73
CA ASP A 402 -7.57 -2.26 -3.31
C ASP A 402 -8.12 -1.19 -2.35
N HIS A 403 -7.35 -0.79 -1.34
CA HIS A 403 -7.81 0.16 -0.30
C HIS A 403 -9.12 -0.22 0.38
N CYS A 404 -9.43 -1.51 0.52
CA CYS A 404 -10.63 -1.96 1.25
C CYS A 404 -10.32 -2.19 2.73
N THR A 405 -11.27 -1.88 3.61
CA THR A 405 -11.22 -2.28 5.02
C THR A 405 -12.18 -3.45 5.23
N PHE A 406 -11.73 -4.51 5.88
CA PHE A 406 -12.55 -5.67 6.21
C PHE A 406 -12.60 -5.85 7.73
N GLY A 407 -13.81 -5.85 8.27
CA GLY A 407 -14.10 -6.22 9.64
C GLY A 407 -14.09 -7.74 9.84
N LYS A 408 -14.79 -8.17 10.90
CA LYS A 408 -14.82 -9.59 11.27
C LYS A 408 -15.88 -10.35 10.47
N ALA A 409 -15.54 -11.51 9.94
CA ALA A 409 -16.46 -12.38 9.18
C ALA A 409 -16.69 -13.71 9.89
N TYR A 410 -17.85 -14.33 9.65
CA TYR A 410 -18.18 -15.66 10.18
C TYR A 410 -17.26 -16.75 9.63
N ASP A 411 -17.07 -16.84 8.31
CA ASP A 411 -16.15 -17.79 7.67
C ASP A 411 -14.89 -17.06 7.14
N GLY A 412 -14.69 -16.96 5.82
CA GLY A 412 -13.58 -16.24 5.20
C GLY A 412 -13.83 -14.73 5.05
N VAL A 413 -12.82 -14.00 4.56
CA VAL A 413 -12.94 -12.55 4.27
C VAL A 413 -12.99 -12.33 2.77
N VAL A 414 -11.92 -12.71 2.06
CA VAL A 414 -11.88 -12.75 0.59
C VAL A 414 -11.36 -14.12 0.17
N ASP A 415 -12.24 -14.94 -0.42
CA ASP A 415 -11.91 -16.28 -0.87
C ASP A 415 -11.89 -16.40 -2.40
N SER A 416 -10.97 -17.20 -2.93
CA SER A 416 -10.84 -17.53 -4.36
C SER A 416 -11.04 -19.02 -4.58
N LYS A 417 -12.04 -19.39 -5.39
CA LYS A 417 -12.56 -20.76 -5.53
C LYS A 417 -12.70 -21.09 -7.02
N LYS A 418 -12.63 -22.39 -7.37
CA LYS A 418 -12.94 -22.92 -8.72
C LYS A 418 -12.11 -22.32 -9.88
N GLY A 419 -10.78 -22.37 -9.78
CA GLY A 419 -9.88 -21.91 -10.86
C GLY A 419 -9.97 -20.42 -11.20
N THR A 420 -10.28 -19.57 -10.22
CA THR A 420 -10.20 -18.11 -10.38
C THR A 420 -8.74 -17.66 -10.51
N THR A 421 -8.42 -16.91 -11.57
CA THR A 421 -7.06 -16.44 -11.92
C THR A 421 -6.93 -14.92 -11.74
N GLY A 422 -5.71 -14.39 -11.85
CA GLY A 422 -5.52 -12.94 -11.98
C GLY A 422 -5.98 -12.08 -10.80
N LEU A 423 -5.92 -12.59 -9.56
CA LEU A 423 -6.34 -11.83 -8.37
C LEU A 423 -5.18 -11.03 -7.76
N THR A 424 -5.39 -9.75 -7.47
CA THR A 424 -4.54 -8.96 -6.56
C THR A 424 -5.39 -8.37 -5.44
N ILE A 425 -4.90 -8.47 -4.21
CA ILE A 425 -5.41 -7.75 -3.03
C ILE A 425 -4.30 -6.82 -2.55
N SER A 426 -4.52 -5.50 -2.60
CA SER A 426 -3.52 -4.49 -2.26
C SER A 426 -4.01 -3.43 -1.29
N TYR A 427 -3.08 -2.81 -0.56
CA TYR A 427 -3.33 -1.66 0.34
C TYR A 427 -4.58 -1.80 1.23
N SER A 428 -4.92 -3.02 1.63
CA SER A 428 -6.17 -3.35 2.31
C SER A 428 -5.93 -3.70 3.78
N LYS A 429 -6.92 -3.39 4.62
CA LYS A 429 -6.84 -3.49 6.07
C LYS A 429 -7.80 -4.55 6.59
N PHE A 430 -7.31 -5.49 7.39
CA PHE A 430 -8.08 -6.61 7.92
C PHE A 430 -8.09 -6.52 9.44
N LEU A 431 -9.28 -6.45 10.03
CA LEU A 431 -9.47 -6.06 11.43
C LEU A 431 -10.20 -7.14 12.25
N PRO A 432 -9.87 -7.27 13.55
CA PRO A 432 -10.61 -8.14 14.46
C PRO A 432 -11.98 -7.56 14.83
N GLY A 433 -12.77 -8.34 15.57
CA GLY A 433 -14.02 -7.87 16.18
C GLY A 433 -13.82 -6.64 17.06
N ARG A 434 -14.56 -5.58 16.78
CA ARG A 434 -14.45 -4.24 17.40
C ARG A 434 -15.80 -3.52 17.37
N GLY A 435 -15.94 -2.45 18.16
CA GLY A 435 -17.09 -1.54 18.10
C GLY A 435 -18.40 -2.12 18.65
N GLU A 436 -19.45 -1.30 18.55
CA GLU A 436 -20.74 -1.56 19.21
C GLU A 436 -21.42 -2.84 18.72
N PHE A 437 -21.36 -3.11 17.41
CA PHE A 437 -21.84 -4.37 16.82
C PHE A 437 -21.23 -5.57 17.54
N TYR A 438 -19.90 -5.67 17.55
CA TYR A 438 -19.20 -6.80 18.15
C TYR A 438 -19.50 -6.95 19.64
N GLU A 439 -19.58 -5.84 20.39
CA GLU A 439 -19.96 -5.84 21.80
C GLU A 439 -21.41 -6.29 22.05
N ALA A 440 -22.35 -5.97 21.14
CA ALA A 440 -23.76 -6.31 21.28
C ALA A 440 -23.97 -7.84 21.38
N MET A 441 -23.18 -8.63 20.65
CA MET A 441 -23.15 -10.09 20.76
C MET A 441 -22.87 -10.54 22.21
N PHE A 442 -21.84 -10.02 22.86
CA PHE A 442 -21.47 -10.44 24.22
C PHE A 442 -22.40 -9.88 25.28
N LYS A 443 -22.95 -8.67 25.08
CA LYS A 443 -24.00 -8.10 25.94
C LYS A 443 -25.25 -9.00 25.91
N ALA A 444 -25.67 -9.47 24.73
CA ALA A 444 -26.80 -10.39 24.58
C ALA A 444 -26.53 -11.78 25.19
N MET A 445 -25.31 -12.32 25.07
CA MET A 445 -24.95 -13.60 25.68
C MET A 445 -24.86 -13.54 27.20
N GLU A 446 -24.26 -12.50 27.76
CA GLU A 446 -24.14 -12.36 29.23
C GLU A 446 -25.49 -12.15 29.90
N ALA A 447 -26.40 -11.39 29.26
CA ALA A 447 -27.76 -11.17 29.75
C ALA A 447 -28.64 -12.44 29.75
N ASN A 448 -28.32 -13.45 28.94
CA ASN A 448 -29.10 -14.69 28.83
C ASN A 448 -28.22 -15.91 28.54
N GLN A 449 -27.26 -16.20 29.42
CA GLN A 449 -26.29 -17.29 29.21
C GLN A 449 -26.94 -18.64 28.92
N SER A 450 -28.10 -18.95 29.52
CA SER A 450 -28.84 -20.20 29.28
C SER A 450 -29.29 -20.42 27.82
N ALA A 451 -29.39 -19.36 27.01
CA ALA A 451 -29.67 -19.47 25.58
C ALA A 451 -28.42 -19.79 24.73
N TYR A 452 -27.22 -19.73 25.32
CA TYR A 452 -25.93 -19.88 24.63
C TYR A 452 -25.06 -20.93 25.37
N PRO A 453 -25.32 -22.24 25.17
CA PRO A 453 -24.69 -23.31 25.97
C PRO A 453 -23.16 -23.34 25.92
N MET A 454 -22.53 -22.99 24.78
CA MET A 454 -21.08 -22.85 24.69
C MET A 454 -20.59 -21.66 25.49
N TYR A 455 -21.22 -20.50 25.35
CA TYR A 455 -20.85 -19.31 26.14
C TYR A 455 -21.02 -19.55 27.65
N GLN A 456 -22.16 -20.09 28.08
CA GLN A 456 -22.42 -20.48 29.48
C GLN A 456 -21.36 -21.47 29.99
N PHE A 457 -20.97 -22.45 29.16
CA PHE A 457 -19.90 -23.38 29.51
C PHE A 457 -18.57 -22.62 29.72
N LEU A 458 -18.18 -21.71 28.83
CA LEU A 458 -16.95 -20.91 28.99
C LEU A 458 -16.96 -20.07 30.28
N ARG A 459 -18.09 -19.42 30.60
CA ARG A 459 -18.28 -18.68 31.86
C ARG A 459 -18.17 -19.61 33.08
N SER A 460 -18.70 -20.84 33.00
CA SER A 460 -18.56 -21.86 34.05
C SER A 460 -17.12 -22.37 34.27
N GLN A 461 -16.22 -22.13 33.32
CA GLN A 461 -14.78 -22.41 33.47
C GLN A 461 -14.02 -21.22 34.11
N ASN A 462 -14.73 -20.27 34.71
CA ASN A 462 -14.21 -19.02 35.30
C ASN A 462 -13.52 -18.08 34.29
N LEU A 463 -13.76 -18.23 32.99
CA LEU A 463 -13.32 -17.23 32.00
C LEU A 463 -14.22 -15.99 32.13
N SER A 464 -13.60 -14.81 32.28
CA SER A 464 -14.34 -13.54 32.35
C SER A 464 -14.97 -13.18 30.99
N GLN A 465 -15.95 -12.27 30.97
CA GLN A 465 -16.55 -11.81 29.72
C GLN A 465 -15.49 -11.15 28.83
N GLU A 466 -14.63 -10.32 29.40
CA GLU A 466 -13.51 -9.63 28.74
C GLU A 466 -12.51 -10.64 28.17
N THR A 467 -12.25 -11.75 28.88
CA THR A 467 -11.39 -12.85 28.41
C THR A 467 -12.00 -13.53 27.18
N ILE A 468 -13.31 -13.79 27.20
CA ILE A 468 -14.00 -14.41 26.07
C ILE A 468 -14.06 -13.44 24.87
N ILE A 469 -14.33 -12.15 25.09
CA ILE A 469 -14.26 -11.09 24.07
C ILE A 469 -12.88 -11.06 23.42
N ALA A 470 -11.81 -11.00 24.22
CA ALA A 470 -10.43 -10.91 23.73
C ALA A 470 -10.00 -12.16 22.94
N VAL A 471 -10.35 -13.37 23.39
CA VAL A 471 -10.05 -14.61 22.65
C VAL A 471 -10.89 -14.74 21.39
N ALA A 472 -12.15 -14.26 21.41
CA ALA A 472 -13.03 -14.35 20.26
C ALA A 472 -12.73 -13.30 19.18
N ALA A 473 -12.11 -12.16 19.52
CA ALA A 473 -11.96 -11.02 18.61
C ALA A 473 -11.14 -11.30 17.33
N PRO A 474 -9.98 -11.99 17.38
CA PRO A 474 -9.15 -12.27 16.21
C PRO A 474 -9.91 -12.99 15.08
N GLN A 475 -9.74 -12.56 13.82
CA GLN A 475 -10.44 -13.15 12.66
C GLN A 475 -10.00 -14.60 12.44
N LYS A 476 -10.94 -15.55 12.39
CA LYS A 476 -10.61 -16.99 12.46
C LYS A 476 -10.00 -17.54 11.17
N LYS A 477 -10.44 -17.04 10.02
CA LYS A 477 -10.10 -17.53 8.67
C LYS A 477 -10.07 -16.29 7.74
N THR A 478 -8.99 -16.04 6.99
CA THR A 478 -8.89 -14.83 6.16
C THR A 478 -9.04 -15.11 4.65
N HIS A 479 -8.10 -15.82 4.02
CA HIS A 479 -8.11 -16.07 2.56
C HIS A 479 -7.99 -17.56 2.19
N LEU A 480 -9.10 -18.22 1.85
CA LEU A 480 -9.09 -19.57 1.28
C LEU A 480 -8.94 -19.51 -0.24
N ILE A 481 -7.78 -19.97 -0.73
CA ILE A 481 -7.46 -20.02 -2.15
C ILE A 481 -7.46 -21.49 -2.56
N GLY A 482 -8.58 -21.93 -3.15
CA GLY A 482 -8.90 -23.32 -3.44
C GLY A 482 -9.65 -23.98 -2.28
N ALA A 483 -10.98 -24.07 -2.41
CA ALA A 483 -11.86 -24.61 -1.35
C ALA A 483 -11.89 -26.14 -1.30
N THR A 484 -11.80 -26.81 -2.44
CA THR A 484 -11.90 -28.28 -2.56
C THR A 484 -10.51 -28.91 -2.58
N GLU A 485 -10.33 -29.97 -1.81
CA GLU A 485 -9.10 -30.79 -1.78
C GLU A 485 -8.91 -31.54 -3.12
N MET A 486 -7.71 -31.48 -3.69
CA MET A 486 -7.30 -32.14 -4.94
C MET A 486 -8.16 -31.82 -6.18
N ALA A 487 -8.80 -30.65 -6.21
CA ALA A 487 -9.55 -30.24 -7.39
C ALA A 487 -8.61 -29.87 -8.56
N ASN A 488 -8.94 -30.34 -9.76
CA ASN A 488 -8.08 -30.19 -10.95
C ASN A 488 -7.85 -28.72 -11.36
N ASP A 489 -8.77 -27.83 -11.00
CA ASP A 489 -8.74 -26.39 -11.24
C ASP A 489 -7.99 -25.60 -10.14
N ASN A 490 -7.56 -26.24 -9.04
CA ASN A 490 -6.73 -25.58 -8.03
C ASN A 490 -5.38 -25.12 -8.60
N LYS A 491 -4.83 -25.84 -9.59
CA LYS A 491 -3.54 -25.52 -10.23
C LYS A 491 -3.55 -24.18 -10.98
N ASP A 492 -4.73 -23.71 -11.35
CA ASP A 492 -4.94 -22.49 -12.12
C ASP A 492 -5.16 -21.26 -11.20
N LEU A 493 -5.25 -21.46 -9.87
CA LEU A 493 -5.47 -20.37 -8.93
C LEU A 493 -4.25 -19.45 -8.82
N GLU A 494 -4.49 -18.15 -8.89
CA GLU A 494 -3.45 -17.13 -8.78
C GLU A 494 -3.89 -16.03 -7.81
N ILE A 495 -2.97 -15.58 -6.95
CA ILE A 495 -3.19 -14.44 -6.06
C ILE A 495 -1.90 -13.66 -5.79
N THR A 496 -1.97 -12.34 -5.84
CA THR A 496 -0.97 -11.43 -5.29
C THR A 496 -1.55 -10.73 -4.06
N MET A 497 -0.74 -10.60 -2.99
CA MET A 497 -1.11 -9.89 -1.76
C MET A 497 0.02 -8.93 -1.42
N HIS A 498 -0.22 -7.61 -1.47
CA HIS A 498 0.83 -6.64 -1.13
C HIS A 498 0.34 -5.42 -0.37
N HIS A 499 1.21 -4.85 0.46
CA HIS A 499 0.92 -3.62 1.21
C HIS A 499 -0.34 -3.73 2.10
N ASN A 500 -0.72 -4.95 2.48
CA ASN A 500 -1.87 -5.25 3.31
C ASN A 500 -1.50 -5.31 4.80
N TYR A 501 -2.38 -4.78 5.65
CA TYR A 501 -2.23 -4.83 7.11
C TYR A 501 -3.26 -5.80 7.73
N TYR A 502 -2.77 -6.94 8.22
CA TYR A 502 -3.58 -7.97 8.88
C TYR A 502 -3.44 -7.87 10.39
N LEU A 503 -4.40 -7.22 11.06
CA LEU A 503 -4.46 -7.18 12.51
C LEU A 503 -5.21 -8.39 13.05
N ASP A 504 -4.57 -9.14 13.92
CA ASP A 504 -5.13 -10.27 14.67
C ASP A 504 -5.89 -11.28 13.78
N SER A 505 -5.29 -11.65 12.64
CA SER A 505 -5.76 -12.74 11.78
C SER A 505 -5.14 -14.09 12.20
N GLN A 506 -5.97 -15.11 12.42
CA GLN A 506 -5.54 -16.37 13.03
C GLN A 506 -4.97 -17.42 12.06
N ASP A 507 -5.43 -17.42 10.81
CA ASP A 507 -5.15 -18.46 9.81
C ASP A 507 -5.46 -17.98 8.39
N ARG A 508 -4.84 -18.64 7.41
CA ARG A 508 -5.05 -18.42 5.96
C ARG A 508 -4.54 -17.05 5.45
N LEU A 509 -3.24 -16.79 5.52
CA LEU A 509 -2.60 -15.55 5.04
C LEU A 509 -1.56 -15.78 3.90
N PRO A 510 -1.92 -16.34 2.72
CA PRO A 510 -3.17 -17.02 2.37
C PRO A 510 -3.14 -18.51 2.76
N ARG A 511 -4.23 -19.25 2.53
CA ARG A 511 -4.20 -20.72 2.48
C ARG A 511 -4.44 -21.20 1.05
N LEU A 512 -3.36 -21.54 0.36
CA LEU A 512 -3.33 -21.99 -1.03
C LEU A 512 -3.39 -23.51 -1.19
N ARG A 513 -4.14 -23.97 -2.19
CA ARG A 513 -4.03 -25.30 -2.82
C ARG A 513 -3.60 -25.15 -4.28
N GLY A 514 -2.66 -25.97 -4.74
CA GLY A 514 -2.38 -26.19 -6.17
C GLY A 514 -1.65 -25.06 -6.92
N GLY A 515 -2.19 -23.86 -6.93
CA GLY A 515 -1.79 -22.76 -7.82
C GLY A 515 -0.56 -21.97 -7.37
N ASN A 516 -0.58 -20.65 -7.57
CA ASN A 516 0.49 -19.71 -7.24
C ASN A 516 -0.02 -18.58 -6.32
N ALA A 517 0.75 -18.22 -5.29
CA ALA A 517 0.52 -17.04 -4.48
C ALA A 517 1.84 -16.27 -4.27
N HIS A 518 1.82 -14.97 -4.52
CA HIS A 518 2.92 -14.06 -4.22
C HIS A 518 2.47 -13.06 -3.15
N VAL A 519 3.27 -12.91 -2.10
CA VAL A 519 2.92 -12.17 -0.90
C VAL A 519 4.09 -11.28 -0.53
N TYR A 520 4.02 -9.98 -0.77
CA TYR A 520 5.16 -9.08 -0.57
C TYR A 520 4.78 -7.79 0.15
N ASN A 521 5.69 -7.25 0.96
CA ASN A 521 5.44 -6.04 1.75
C ASN A 521 4.09 -6.08 2.50
N ILE A 522 3.75 -7.19 3.16
CA ILE A 522 2.59 -7.26 4.05
C ILE A 522 3.00 -7.28 5.52
N VAL A 523 2.05 -6.96 6.39
CA VAL A 523 2.20 -7.06 7.84
C VAL A 523 1.13 -7.99 8.40
N MET A 524 1.56 -9.11 8.98
CA MET A 524 0.73 -10.01 9.78
C MET A 524 0.94 -9.71 11.27
N ASP A 525 0.23 -8.73 11.84
CA ASP A 525 0.34 -8.39 13.27
C ASP A 525 -0.72 -9.09 14.11
N SER A 526 -0.36 -10.25 14.66
CA SER A 526 -1.22 -11.07 15.54
C SER A 526 -0.71 -11.10 16.98
N GLN A 527 -0.02 -10.05 17.42
CA GLN A 527 0.51 -9.96 18.79
C GLN A 527 -0.58 -9.93 19.86
N ASN A 528 -1.75 -9.34 19.60
CA ASN A 528 -2.83 -9.32 20.59
C ASN A 528 -3.61 -10.64 20.58
N ALA A 529 -3.80 -11.26 19.41
CA ALA A 529 -4.28 -12.62 19.28
C ALA A 529 -3.39 -13.61 20.08
N TYR A 530 -2.06 -13.47 19.99
CA TYR A 530 -1.14 -14.24 20.83
C TYR A 530 -1.37 -13.95 22.33
N LYS A 531 -1.42 -12.68 22.77
CA LYS A 531 -1.71 -12.34 24.18
C LYS A 531 -3.02 -12.96 24.65
N ALA A 532 -4.10 -12.83 23.87
CA ALA A 532 -5.41 -13.41 24.14
C ALA A 532 -5.35 -14.94 24.26
N SER A 533 -4.57 -15.62 23.42
CA SER A 533 -4.36 -17.07 23.50
C SER A 533 -3.79 -17.52 24.86
N THR A 534 -3.00 -16.67 25.52
CA THR A 534 -2.43 -16.99 26.85
C THR A 534 -3.41 -16.82 28.01
N LEU A 535 -4.57 -16.18 27.78
CA LEU A 535 -5.61 -15.99 28.79
C LEU A 535 -6.42 -17.26 29.08
N ILE A 536 -6.29 -18.32 28.27
CA ILE A 536 -6.93 -19.62 28.52
C ILE A 536 -5.94 -20.57 29.18
N PRO A 537 -6.14 -20.95 30.46
CA PRO A 537 -5.33 -21.97 31.11
C PRO A 537 -5.42 -23.32 30.41
N SER A 538 -4.33 -24.09 30.37
CA SER A 538 -4.28 -25.42 29.71
C SER A 538 -5.33 -26.41 30.23
N SER A 539 -5.74 -26.29 31.50
CA SER A 539 -6.84 -27.05 32.10
C SER A 539 -8.19 -26.70 31.47
N VAL A 540 -8.46 -25.41 31.26
CA VAL A 540 -9.68 -24.90 30.61
C VAL A 540 -9.69 -25.25 29.12
N ALA A 541 -8.57 -25.10 28.41
CA ALA A 541 -8.44 -25.53 27.01
C ALA A 541 -8.74 -27.03 26.82
N LYS A 542 -8.31 -27.87 27.78
CA LYS A 542 -8.65 -29.30 27.82
C LYS A 542 -10.14 -29.52 28.11
N ALA A 543 -10.75 -28.76 29.01
CA ALA A 543 -12.17 -28.84 29.32
C ALA A 543 -13.06 -28.44 28.12
N ILE A 544 -12.71 -27.37 27.41
CA ILE A 544 -13.32 -26.91 26.15
C ILE A 544 -13.31 -28.04 25.11
N THR A 545 -12.13 -28.61 24.84
CA THR A 545 -11.96 -29.71 23.89
C THR A 545 -12.76 -30.95 24.31
N ASN A 546 -12.72 -31.35 25.58
CA ASN A 546 -13.46 -32.50 26.12
C ASN A 546 -15.00 -32.34 26.00
N LYS A 547 -15.50 -31.09 26.01
CA LYS A 547 -16.92 -30.78 25.82
C LYS A 547 -17.32 -30.73 24.33
N GLY A 548 -16.34 -30.85 23.44
CA GLY A 548 -16.52 -30.79 21.98
C GLY A 548 -16.68 -29.38 21.43
N TYR A 549 -16.24 -28.36 22.18
CA TYR A 549 -16.22 -26.95 21.74
C TYR A 549 -14.87 -26.59 21.11
N SER A 550 -14.90 -25.66 20.17
CA SER A 550 -13.75 -25.03 19.54
C SER A 550 -13.67 -23.58 20.01
N PHE A 551 -12.87 -23.33 21.05
CA PHE A 551 -12.60 -21.98 21.56
C PHE A 551 -11.11 -21.81 21.79
N ASN A 552 -10.41 -21.34 20.75
CA ASN A 552 -8.97 -21.14 20.75
C ASN A 552 -8.56 -20.09 19.70
N VAL A 553 -7.34 -19.60 19.84
CA VAL A 553 -6.67 -18.78 18.84
C VAL A 553 -5.79 -19.71 17.98
N THR A 554 -6.12 -19.87 16.70
CA THR A 554 -5.20 -20.44 15.70
C THR A 554 -4.09 -19.41 15.45
N SER A 555 -2.90 -19.86 15.07
CA SER A 555 -1.73 -18.98 14.94
C SER A 555 -0.85 -19.44 13.78
N ASN A 556 -1.41 -19.35 12.58
CA ASN A 556 -0.75 -19.69 11.31
C ASN A 556 -0.63 -18.43 10.43
N GLY A 557 0.47 -18.31 9.69
CA GLY A 557 0.64 -17.27 8.67
C GLY A 557 0.24 -17.76 7.29
N ALA A 558 1.21 -17.82 6.38
CA ALA A 558 1.04 -18.31 5.02
C ALA A 558 1.05 -19.85 4.97
N ILE A 559 0.14 -20.44 4.19
CA ILE A 559 0.00 -21.89 4.05
C ILE A 559 -0.04 -22.29 2.58
N SER A 560 0.90 -23.14 2.17
CA SER A 560 0.91 -23.80 0.86
C SER A 560 0.56 -25.28 1.02
N THR A 561 -0.32 -25.81 0.17
CA THR A 561 -0.71 -27.23 0.16
C THR A 561 -0.92 -27.75 -1.26
N GLU A 562 -0.93 -29.08 -1.40
CA GLU A 562 -1.40 -29.77 -2.61
C GLU A 562 -0.64 -29.33 -3.88
N GLY A 563 0.70 -29.21 -3.80
CA GLY A 563 1.55 -28.76 -4.92
C GLY A 563 1.62 -27.25 -5.14
N GLY A 564 0.87 -26.44 -4.37
CA GLY A 564 0.88 -24.97 -4.46
C GLY A 564 2.26 -24.36 -4.32
N ALA A 565 2.44 -23.14 -4.84
CA ALA A 565 3.64 -22.33 -4.67
C ALA A 565 3.28 -21.02 -3.97
N VAL A 566 3.82 -20.79 -2.78
CA VAL A 566 3.64 -19.54 -2.03
C VAL A 566 5.01 -18.89 -1.79
N LEU A 567 5.21 -17.66 -2.25
CA LEU A 567 6.37 -16.84 -1.92
C LEU A 567 5.94 -15.71 -0.98
N VAL A 568 6.67 -15.55 0.13
CA VAL A 568 6.52 -14.44 1.08
C VAL A 568 7.80 -13.62 1.10
N GLU A 569 7.77 -12.33 0.78
CA GLU A 569 8.99 -11.53 0.76
C GLU A 569 8.82 -10.11 1.31
N ASN A 570 9.92 -9.53 1.79
CA ASN A 570 10.00 -8.19 2.41
C ASN A 570 8.79 -7.87 3.30
N SER A 571 8.40 -8.82 4.16
CA SER A 571 7.17 -8.76 4.96
C SER A 571 7.47 -8.85 6.46
N ALA A 572 6.49 -8.53 7.30
CA ALA A 572 6.59 -8.68 8.76
C ALA A 572 5.53 -9.66 9.29
N ILE A 573 5.96 -10.63 10.10
CA ILE A 573 5.11 -11.66 10.70
C ILE A 573 5.29 -11.61 12.23
N LEU A 574 4.31 -11.08 12.94
CA LEU A 574 4.40 -10.73 14.36
C LEU A 574 3.34 -11.48 15.18
N GLY A 575 3.74 -12.13 16.27
CA GLY A 575 2.83 -12.88 17.15
C GLY A 575 2.30 -14.21 16.59
N ILE A 576 2.72 -14.62 15.39
CA ILE A 576 2.28 -15.87 14.75
C ILE A 576 3.23 -17.01 15.14
N LYS A 577 2.69 -18.14 15.64
CA LYS A 577 3.47 -19.30 16.05
C LYS A 577 4.00 -20.13 14.89
N TYR A 578 3.19 -20.25 13.83
CA TYR A 578 3.43 -21.12 12.68
C TYR A 578 3.45 -20.28 11.39
N PRO A 579 4.53 -19.52 11.13
CA PRO A 579 4.56 -18.50 10.09
C PRO A 579 4.39 -19.06 8.68
N LEU A 580 5.11 -20.13 8.33
CA LEU A 580 4.99 -20.82 7.04
C LEU A 580 4.57 -22.29 7.25
N ARG A 581 3.47 -22.70 6.63
CA ARG A 581 2.98 -24.08 6.70
C ARG A 581 2.93 -24.72 5.31
N ASN A 582 3.38 -25.97 5.21
CA ASN A 582 3.50 -26.70 3.94
C ASN A 582 2.54 -27.89 3.81
N ASN A 583 1.86 -28.33 4.88
CA ASN A 583 0.90 -29.44 4.83
C ASN A 583 -0.10 -29.34 6.00
N GLN A 584 -1.40 -29.45 5.71
CA GLN A 584 -2.48 -29.35 6.70
C GLN A 584 -3.34 -30.62 6.83
N LYS A 585 -2.96 -31.73 6.17
CA LYS A 585 -3.78 -32.95 6.10
C LYS A 585 -3.06 -34.18 6.64
N ASN A 586 -1.86 -34.46 6.16
CA ASN A 586 -1.02 -35.58 6.60
C ASN A 586 0.43 -35.30 6.21
N ALA A 587 1.27 -34.93 7.18
CA ALA A 587 2.66 -34.55 6.98
C ALA A 587 3.52 -35.64 6.30
N SER A 588 3.16 -36.92 6.47
CA SER A 588 3.85 -38.06 5.87
C SER A 588 3.41 -38.36 4.43
N ASN A 589 2.37 -37.69 3.92
CA ASN A 589 1.91 -37.85 2.54
C ASN A 589 2.23 -36.60 1.73
N SER A 590 3.25 -36.70 0.89
CA SER A 590 3.79 -35.61 0.07
C SER A 590 2.79 -35.03 -0.93
N SER A 591 1.75 -35.76 -1.34
CA SER A 591 0.73 -35.23 -2.25
C SER A 591 -0.02 -34.02 -1.67
N TYR A 592 -0.17 -33.95 -0.34
CA TYR A 592 -0.78 -32.80 0.33
C TYR A 592 0.20 -31.65 0.59
N THR A 593 1.49 -31.84 0.31
CA THR A 593 2.53 -30.86 0.61
C THR A 593 2.63 -29.80 -0.49
N GLY A 594 2.68 -28.53 -0.09
CA GLY A 594 2.95 -27.39 -0.96
C GLY A 594 4.41 -26.94 -0.88
N LYS A 595 4.82 -26.14 -1.87
CA LYS A 595 6.07 -25.38 -1.90
C LYS A 595 5.82 -24.02 -1.26
N ILE A 596 6.67 -23.62 -0.31
CA ILE A 596 6.59 -22.30 0.32
C ILE A 596 7.99 -21.81 0.69
N LEU A 597 8.24 -20.53 0.49
CA LEU A 597 9.51 -19.84 0.71
C LEU A 597 9.22 -18.49 1.36
N ALA A 598 10.05 -18.08 2.31
CA ALA A 598 10.13 -16.69 2.74
C ALA A 598 11.52 -16.10 2.48
N LEU A 599 11.57 -14.85 2.03
CA LEU A 599 12.77 -14.05 1.79
C LEU A 599 12.69 -12.74 2.58
N ASP A 600 13.83 -12.25 3.07
CA ASP A 600 13.99 -11.00 3.84
C ASP A 600 12.79 -10.62 4.74
N THR A 601 12.30 -11.59 5.52
CA THR A 601 11.06 -11.46 6.29
C THR A 601 11.38 -11.26 7.77
N ILE A 602 10.80 -10.22 8.36
CA ILE A 602 10.84 -9.98 9.81
C ILE A 602 9.89 -10.98 10.49
N TYR A 603 10.35 -11.65 11.52
CA TYR A 603 9.58 -12.60 12.31
C TYR A 603 9.77 -12.38 13.81
N GLU A 604 8.67 -12.14 14.52
CA GLU A 604 8.68 -11.99 15.97
C GLU A 604 7.65 -12.90 16.65
N TYR A 605 8.13 -13.75 17.55
CA TYR A 605 7.26 -14.62 18.35
C TYR A 605 7.90 -14.92 19.71
N LYS A 606 7.21 -14.52 20.79
CA LYS A 606 7.68 -14.63 22.19
C LYS A 606 9.01 -13.91 22.42
N ASN A 607 10.11 -14.66 22.45
CA ASN A 607 11.47 -14.20 22.66
C ASN A 607 12.34 -14.38 21.40
N ILE A 608 11.73 -14.78 20.28
CA ILE A 608 12.35 -14.81 18.95
C ILE A 608 12.09 -13.45 18.30
N SER A 609 13.16 -12.79 17.86
CA SER A 609 13.14 -11.72 16.87
C SER A 609 14.17 -12.09 15.81
N TYR A 610 13.78 -12.03 14.54
CA TYR A 610 14.53 -12.55 13.40
C TYR A 610 14.22 -11.73 12.14
N ARG A 611 15.20 -11.54 11.26
CA ARG A 611 15.02 -11.08 9.88
C ARG A 611 15.90 -11.93 8.97
N GLY A 612 15.33 -12.46 7.90
CA GLY A 612 16.05 -13.32 6.96
C GLY A 612 15.11 -14.25 6.17
N ASN A 613 15.67 -15.33 5.64
CA ASN A 613 14.99 -16.26 4.76
C ASN A 613 14.50 -17.51 5.51
N SER A 614 13.55 -18.25 4.93
CA SER A 614 13.13 -19.57 5.44
C SER A 614 14.12 -20.70 5.12
N THR A 615 15.13 -20.42 4.30
CA THR A 615 16.19 -21.38 3.89
C THR A 615 17.45 -21.29 4.73
N ASP A 616 17.58 -20.28 5.59
CA ASP A 616 18.79 -20.09 6.40
C ASP A 616 18.90 -21.18 7.48
N PRO A 617 20.11 -21.59 7.90
CA PRO A 617 20.28 -22.67 8.87
C PRO A 617 19.58 -22.40 10.20
N ASN A 618 18.65 -23.28 10.58
CA ASN A 618 17.79 -23.16 11.77
C ASN A 618 16.83 -21.94 11.76
N SER A 619 16.49 -21.42 10.57
CA SER A 619 15.53 -20.32 10.44
C SER A 619 14.19 -20.64 11.13
N PRO A 620 13.64 -19.74 11.97
CA PRO A 620 12.31 -19.91 12.56
C PRO A 620 11.17 -19.79 11.53
N LEU A 621 11.48 -19.37 10.30
CA LEU A 621 10.57 -19.36 9.15
C LEU A 621 10.60 -20.68 8.35
N SER A 622 11.40 -21.69 8.76
CA SER A 622 11.49 -22.98 8.06
C SER A 622 10.10 -23.64 7.89
N PRO A 623 9.70 -24.07 6.67
CA PRO A 623 8.35 -24.60 6.47
C PRO A 623 8.09 -25.93 7.18
N GLU A 624 6.93 -26.03 7.83
CA GLU A 624 6.51 -27.19 8.61
C GLU A 624 5.06 -27.62 8.31
N PRO A 625 4.60 -28.84 8.66
CA PRO A 625 5.28 -29.93 9.37
C PRO A 625 5.84 -31.03 8.46
N ALA A 626 5.57 -31.00 7.15
CA ALA A 626 6.11 -31.99 6.22
C ALA A 626 7.55 -31.66 5.81
N THR A 627 8.26 -32.63 5.24
CA THR A 627 9.54 -32.38 4.57
C THR A 627 9.36 -31.28 3.51
N SER A 628 10.13 -30.20 3.62
CA SER A 628 10.05 -29.07 2.70
C SER A 628 10.38 -29.47 1.27
N LEU A 629 9.52 -29.09 0.33
CA LEU A 629 9.76 -29.19 -1.10
C LEU A 629 10.59 -27.98 -1.55
N LYS A 630 11.53 -28.17 -2.49
CA LYS A 630 12.25 -27.04 -3.09
C LYS A 630 11.24 -26.09 -3.76
N PHE A 631 11.36 -24.80 -3.48
CA PHE A 631 10.50 -23.81 -4.11
C PHE A 631 10.72 -23.75 -5.63
N SER A 632 9.59 -23.65 -6.33
CA SER A 632 9.47 -23.27 -7.74
C SER A 632 8.04 -22.76 -7.92
N TRP A 633 7.81 -21.90 -8.89
CA TRP A 633 6.45 -21.60 -9.32
C TRP A 633 5.80 -22.80 -10.04
N ASN A 634 4.49 -22.71 -10.29
CA ASN A 634 3.72 -23.64 -11.09
C ASN A 634 3.43 -23.00 -12.45
N GLY A 635 4.02 -23.54 -13.53
CA GLY A 635 3.78 -23.10 -14.92
C GLY A 635 4.81 -22.13 -15.50
N PHE A 636 5.54 -21.40 -14.65
CA PHE A 636 6.56 -20.41 -15.05
C PHE A 636 7.84 -20.53 -14.20
N ASN A 637 8.92 -19.86 -14.63
CA ASN A 637 10.21 -19.84 -13.90
C ASN A 637 10.31 -18.64 -12.93
N GLU A 638 9.72 -17.52 -13.31
CA GLU A 638 9.69 -16.23 -12.60
C GLU A 638 8.28 -15.63 -12.71
N LEU A 639 7.95 -14.65 -11.87
CA LEU A 639 6.61 -14.05 -11.88
C LEU A 639 6.34 -13.31 -13.20
N PRO A 640 5.10 -13.37 -13.74
CA PRO A 640 4.79 -12.81 -15.06
C PRO A 640 4.49 -11.29 -15.03
N TYR A 641 5.01 -10.57 -14.04
CA TYR A 641 4.77 -9.14 -13.80
C TYR A 641 5.94 -8.51 -13.05
N ASN A 642 6.07 -7.19 -13.15
CA ASN A 642 7.04 -6.42 -12.37
C ASN A 642 6.46 -5.98 -11.03
N TYR A 643 7.32 -5.76 -10.04
CA TYR A 643 6.94 -5.22 -8.73
C TYR A 643 8.18 -4.61 -8.05
N THR A 644 7.95 -3.66 -7.16
CA THR A 644 8.98 -3.09 -6.29
C THR A 644 8.83 -3.63 -4.87
N LEU A 645 9.95 -3.71 -4.14
CA LEU A 645 9.97 -4.14 -2.75
C LEU A 645 10.35 -2.97 -1.85
N ASP A 646 9.42 -2.53 -1.01
CA ASP A 646 9.67 -1.53 0.04
C ASP A 646 10.62 -2.09 1.11
N ASP A 647 11.36 -1.21 1.79
CA ASP A 647 12.16 -1.59 2.96
C ASP A 647 11.25 -1.97 4.14
N THR A 648 11.51 -3.12 4.74
CA THR A 648 10.78 -3.62 5.90
C THR A 648 10.99 -2.78 7.16
N GLN A 649 12.01 -1.91 7.23
CA GLN A 649 12.34 -1.13 8.43
C GLN A 649 11.16 -0.34 9.00
N ASN A 650 10.35 0.30 8.13
CA ASN A 650 9.22 1.14 8.53
C ASN A 650 7.85 0.54 8.13
N LEU A 651 7.83 -0.64 7.52
CA LEU A 651 6.64 -1.24 6.91
C LEU A 651 5.46 -1.37 7.90
N LEU A 652 5.72 -1.78 9.14
CA LEU A 652 4.69 -1.89 10.19
C LEU A 652 4.00 -0.53 10.47
N SER A 653 4.79 0.53 10.68
CA SER A 653 4.25 1.87 10.94
C SER A 653 3.50 2.41 9.74
N THR A 654 4.07 2.29 8.54
CA THR A 654 3.45 2.75 7.29
C THR A 654 2.10 2.06 7.08
N LEU A 655 2.08 0.72 6.95
CA LEU A 655 0.84 0.02 6.57
C LEU A 655 -0.26 0.14 7.63
N LYS A 656 0.09 0.30 8.91
CA LYS A 656 -0.90 0.49 9.97
C LYS A 656 -1.70 1.79 9.81
N GLU A 657 -1.08 2.82 9.22
CA GLU A 657 -1.65 4.17 9.12
C GLU A 657 -2.12 4.53 7.70
N THR A 658 -1.50 3.97 6.65
CA THR A 658 -1.71 4.41 5.25
C THR A 658 -2.57 3.48 4.39
N VAL A 659 -3.25 2.48 4.96
CA VAL A 659 -3.96 1.44 4.19
C VAL A 659 -5.36 1.16 4.73
N GLY A 660 -6.23 0.67 3.84
CA GLY A 660 -7.68 0.53 4.04
C GLY A 660 -8.46 1.71 3.47
N SER A 661 -9.79 1.64 3.63
CA SER A 661 -10.75 2.61 3.12
C SER A 661 -10.73 3.93 3.89
N GLY A 662 -10.97 5.03 3.18
CA GLY A 662 -11.07 6.39 3.72
C GLY A 662 -9.74 7.02 4.17
N ILE A 663 -8.59 6.42 3.84
CA ILE A 663 -7.27 6.83 4.34
C ILE A 663 -6.55 7.82 3.41
N ILE A 664 -6.68 7.61 2.10
CA ILE A 664 -6.14 8.46 1.04
C ILE A 664 -7.28 8.86 0.10
N ASP A 665 -7.02 9.84 -0.77
CA ASP A 665 -7.88 10.15 -1.91
C ASP A 665 -7.13 9.85 -3.21
N LEU A 666 -7.83 9.27 -4.18
CA LEU A 666 -7.33 8.86 -5.49
C LEU A 666 -8.48 8.96 -6.50
N ASN A 667 -8.18 9.08 -7.79
CA ASN A 667 -9.18 8.72 -8.80
C ASN A 667 -9.39 7.20 -8.76
N TRP A 668 -10.41 6.75 -8.02
CA TRP A 668 -10.65 5.33 -7.74
C TRP A 668 -11.00 4.47 -8.97
N MET A 669 -11.33 5.09 -10.11
CA MET A 669 -11.49 4.39 -11.40
C MET A 669 -10.16 4.09 -12.09
N LYS A 670 -9.10 4.86 -11.82
CA LYS A 670 -7.76 4.60 -12.37
C LYS A 670 -7.20 3.31 -11.82
N THR A 671 -6.54 2.55 -12.69
CA THR A 671 -5.72 1.39 -12.31
C THR A 671 -4.23 1.63 -12.53
N ILE A 672 -3.84 2.76 -13.11
CA ILE A 672 -2.45 3.22 -13.27
C ILE A 672 -2.41 4.71 -12.90
N TYR A 673 -1.36 5.15 -12.22
CA TYR A 673 -1.18 6.50 -11.67
C TYR A 673 0.20 7.08 -11.94
#